data_AF-A0A2N2GZK5-F1
#
_entry.id   AF-A0A2N2GZK5-F1
#
_cell.length_a   1.000
_cell.length_b   1.000
_cell.length_c   1.000
_cell.angle_alpha   90.00
_cell.angle_beta   90.00
_cell.angle_gamma   90.00
#
_symmetry.space_group_name_H-M   'P 1'
#
loop_
_entity.id
_entity.type
_entity.pdbx_description
1 polymer ?
#
loop_
_entity_poly.entity_id
_entity_poly.type
_entity_poly.pdbx_seq_one_letter_code
_entity_poly.pdbx_strand_id
1 'polypeptide(L)'
;MAACDSKVKVTDSCGDGVLDPGEQCDKNDFGPLTCGTEGFYAGNLACASDCTIITTGCSLTCGDGLAQVDHEDCDTNDLQGWTCTDLGFIGGALGCSAACEFDYADCEAVCGDGMVALNEGCDDTNRAAGDGCDAGCAVEPGWACVGTPSVCTPICGDGQLLGDEVCDDGVNDGSYGGCMSDCLAWGPGCGDGILQAEQGELCDGADTAGETCATNGFLGGPIACWDTCDQLDLTRCAGRADWSIRAGSTTNDQGSVVAIDATGNVIVGGIFRGTVNFGGQDLTSQGASDIFIAKYDATGAHIWSRRYGSPDGEILNGLATDSAGNILITGSFNVTLNLGGQDLVSGGGSDAYLAKLTPSGDHVWSKRFGDGTYQEGLRVTVDVGDRVTFAGVFEGNINLGGTHHTSGSGRDVFLAQYNADGTFRISTTLSGGGVLDTVRRLAVDPSGNIYATGGFSGTLYYNSQPLVSTGMVDIYVIKLNSVMTPTWAKRYGSSAADDEGAAVAVDSLQNVYVTGKAGPAVDFGVGAEAGFGSQDIFMLKLDSAGNTVWSKVSGSADLDGGGIGVGLDADGRVWFSGNFTGAANFFGTILTGQGIADFYIAATDAAGNPDFVQRFGGTGFDTIKSMALTPAGALAITGEFQSSMTIGDDTLISSGAYDVFLAYFQ
;
A
#
# COMPACT_ATOMS: atom_id res chain seq x y z
N MET A 1 -41.35 8.05 136.34
CA MET A 1 -40.15 8.69 136.90
C MET A 1 -38.96 8.25 136.05
N ALA A 2 -38.22 9.25 135.53
CA ALA A 2 -36.91 9.31 134.85
C ALA A 2 -36.04 8.02 134.74
N ALA A 3 -35.14 7.81 133.78
CA ALA A 3 -34.66 8.47 132.55
C ALA A 3 -33.58 7.55 131.92
N CYS A 4 -33.25 7.70 130.63
CA CYS A 4 -31.87 7.92 130.19
C CYS A 4 -31.81 8.37 128.73
N ASP A 5 -31.13 9.50 128.55
CA ASP A 5 -30.72 10.20 127.32
C ASP A 5 -29.30 9.78 126.97
N SER A 6 -29.01 9.59 125.68
CA SER A 6 -27.68 9.85 125.13
C SER A 6 -27.78 10.19 123.63
N LYS A 7 -28.15 11.45 123.38
CA LYS A 7 -27.58 12.35 122.37
C LYS A 7 -26.83 11.70 121.18
N VAL A 8 -27.50 11.69 120.03
CA VAL A 8 -26.83 11.82 118.72
C VAL A 8 -26.25 13.23 118.64
N LYS A 9 -24.97 13.37 118.31
CA LYS A 9 -24.37 14.67 117.98
C LYS A 9 -24.19 14.72 116.47
N VAL A 10 -24.99 15.57 115.83
CA VAL A 10 -25.00 15.84 114.39
C VAL A 10 -24.23 17.13 114.16
N THR A 11 -22.91 17.02 114.02
CA THR A 11 -22.05 18.08 113.47
C THR A 11 -20.89 17.41 112.74
N ASP A 12 -21.03 17.26 111.42
CA ASP A 12 -19.90 17.11 110.48
C ASP A 12 -18.85 18.15 110.85
N SER A 13 -17.66 17.73 111.23
CA SER A 13 -16.57 18.66 111.51
C SER A 13 -15.25 18.01 111.16
N CYS A 14 -14.92 18.12 109.87
CA CYS A 14 -13.59 17.89 109.37
C CYS A 14 -12.52 18.51 110.27
N GLY A 15 -11.53 17.72 110.68
CA GLY A 15 -10.42 18.16 111.52
C GLY A 15 -10.68 17.97 113.02
N ASP A 16 -11.58 17.07 113.41
CA ASP A 16 -11.77 16.68 114.82
C ASP A 16 -10.79 15.57 115.26
N GLY A 17 -10.08 14.96 114.32
CA GLY A 17 -9.05 13.95 114.55
C GLY A 17 -9.56 12.51 114.47
N VAL A 18 -10.77 12.29 113.95
CA VAL A 18 -11.33 10.96 113.68
C VAL A 18 -11.86 10.93 112.25
N LEU A 19 -11.43 9.94 111.44
CA LEU A 19 -11.93 9.78 110.08
C LEU A 19 -13.38 9.27 110.08
N ASP A 20 -14.34 10.16 109.79
CA ASP A 20 -15.77 9.84 109.80
C ASP A 20 -16.29 9.28 108.44
N PRO A 21 -17.39 8.50 108.42
CA PRO A 21 -17.97 7.99 107.18
C PRO A 21 -18.45 9.12 106.25
N GLY A 22 -17.68 9.39 105.20
CA GLY A 22 -17.95 10.46 104.23
C GLY A 22 -16.74 11.36 103.97
N GLU A 23 -15.72 11.32 104.82
CA GLU A 23 -14.46 12.05 104.69
C GLU A 23 -13.39 11.21 103.97
N GLN A 24 -12.54 11.85 103.16
CA GLN A 24 -11.39 11.16 102.54
C GLN A 24 -10.15 11.17 103.45
N CYS A 25 -10.05 12.13 104.37
CA CYS A 25 -8.98 12.26 105.35
C CYS A 25 -9.43 13.13 106.53
N ASP A 26 -8.81 13.01 107.71
CA ASP A 26 -8.90 14.01 108.81
C ASP A 26 -7.48 14.30 109.35
N LYS A 27 -7.03 15.56 109.21
CA LYS A 27 -5.66 16.01 109.56
C LYS A 27 -4.57 15.16 108.90
N ASN A 28 -4.01 14.22 109.66
CA ASN A 28 -2.93 13.32 109.23
C ASN A 28 -3.40 11.86 109.12
N ASP A 29 -4.68 11.60 109.37
CA ASP A 29 -5.29 10.29 109.18
C ASP A 29 -5.89 10.25 107.77
N PHE A 30 -5.20 9.55 106.87
CA PHE A 30 -5.58 9.36 105.47
C PHE A 30 -6.22 7.98 105.24
N GLY A 31 -6.49 7.24 106.32
CA GLY A 31 -6.92 5.84 106.23
C GLY A 31 -5.93 5.01 105.38
N PRO A 32 -6.40 4.28 104.35
CA PRO A 32 -5.54 3.50 103.46
C PRO A 32 -4.88 4.31 102.35
N LEU A 33 -5.17 5.62 102.23
CA LEU A 33 -4.73 6.43 101.12
C LEU A 33 -3.25 6.84 101.27
N THR A 34 -2.49 6.72 100.20
CA THR A 34 -1.11 7.20 100.03
C THR A 34 -0.99 7.88 98.67
N CYS A 35 0.09 8.63 98.42
CA CYS A 35 0.34 9.13 97.06
C CYS A 35 0.29 7.99 96.01
N GLY A 36 0.76 6.79 96.38
CA GLY A 36 0.70 5.58 95.55
C GLY A 36 -0.70 5.08 95.22
N THR A 37 -1.67 5.21 96.14
CA THR A 37 -3.06 4.80 95.86
C THR A 37 -3.81 5.83 95.04
N GLU A 38 -3.32 7.07 94.99
CA GLU A 38 -3.89 8.19 94.22
C GLU A 38 -3.20 8.41 92.86
N GLY A 39 -2.33 7.46 92.43
CA GLY A 39 -1.70 7.48 91.11
C GLY A 39 -0.37 8.24 91.02
N PHE A 40 0.33 8.42 92.15
CA PHE A 40 1.63 9.12 92.21
C PHE A 40 2.72 8.24 92.85
N TYR A 41 3.97 8.33 92.39
CA TYR A 41 5.03 7.40 92.81
C TYR A 41 5.60 7.68 94.21
N ALA A 42 5.62 8.95 94.64
CA ALA A 42 6.15 9.37 95.93
C ALA A 42 5.52 10.69 96.43
N GLY A 43 5.81 11.05 97.69
CA GLY A 43 5.40 12.31 98.31
C GLY A 43 4.52 12.09 99.54
N ASN A 44 3.93 13.18 100.03
CA ASN A 44 3.06 13.16 101.20
C ASN A 44 1.67 13.71 100.80
N LEU A 45 0.62 12.96 101.13
CA LEU A 45 -0.75 13.46 101.08
C LEU A 45 -0.92 14.55 102.15
N ALA A 46 -1.71 15.56 101.83
CA ALA A 46 -2.20 16.54 102.79
C ALA A 46 -3.73 16.50 102.82
N CYS A 47 -4.33 16.90 103.94
CA CYS A 47 -5.77 16.93 104.08
C CYS A 47 -6.28 18.37 104.03
N ALA A 48 -7.25 18.66 103.16
CA ALA A 48 -7.90 19.95 103.07
C ALA A 48 -8.84 20.20 104.26
N SER A 49 -9.22 21.46 104.49
CA SER A 49 -10.18 21.82 105.55
C SER A 49 -11.62 21.35 105.29
N ASP A 50 -11.89 20.81 104.11
CA ASP A 50 -13.16 20.19 103.71
C ASP A 50 -13.09 18.65 103.66
N CYS A 51 -12.01 18.07 104.20
CA CYS A 51 -11.79 16.62 104.29
C CYS A 51 -11.68 15.89 102.95
N THR A 52 -11.25 16.63 101.92
CA THR A 52 -10.73 16.06 100.68
C THR A 52 -9.22 15.92 100.73
N ILE A 53 -8.69 14.91 100.05
CA ILE A 53 -7.25 14.72 99.92
C ILE A 53 -6.65 15.75 98.96
N ILE A 54 -5.48 16.27 99.30
CA ILE A 54 -4.67 17.14 98.48
C ILE A 54 -3.45 16.35 98.00
N THR A 55 -3.35 16.16 96.69
CA THR A 55 -2.27 15.41 96.03
C THR A 55 -1.13 16.31 95.53
N THR A 56 -1.16 17.62 95.75
CA THR A 56 -0.09 18.54 95.31
C THR A 56 1.25 18.33 96.03
N GLY A 57 1.27 17.56 97.12
CA GLY A 57 2.50 17.09 97.78
C GLY A 57 3.03 15.76 97.24
N CYS A 58 2.32 15.16 96.28
CA CYS A 58 2.72 13.97 95.54
C CYS A 58 3.42 14.38 94.23
N SER A 59 4.48 13.67 93.84
CA SER A 59 5.28 14.01 92.64
C SER A 59 5.18 12.93 91.56
N LEU A 60 5.01 13.38 90.30
CA LEU A 60 5.29 12.63 89.08
C LEU A 60 6.62 13.19 88.54
N THR A 61 7.63 12.36 88.31
CA THR A 61 8.92 12.86 87.81
C THR A 61 9.47 11.96 86.72
N CYS A 62 9.11 12.29 85.48
CA CYS A 62 9.95 12.06 84.31
C CYS A 62 11.28 12.81 84.52
N GLY A 63 12.40 12.12 84.37
CA GLY A 63 13.77 12.64 84.59
C GLY A 63 14.45 12.15 85.87
N ASP A 64 13.96 11.08 86.51
CA ASP A 64 14.58 10.47 87.68
C ASP A 64 15.61 9.38 87.33
N GLY A 65 15.75 9.09 86.03
CA GLY A 65 16.78 8.23 85.45
C GLY A 65 16.47 6.74 85.45
N LEU A 66 15.21 6.36 85.70
CA LEU A 66 14.73 4.98 85.60
C LEU A 66 13.40 4.95 84.84
N ALA A 67 13.32 4.21 83.73
CA ALA A 67 12.08 4.15 82.96
C ALA A 67 11.05 3.19 83.58
N GLN A 68 9.84 3.70 83.83
CA GLN A 68 8.73 2.96 84.43
C GLN A 68 7.74 2.48 83.36
N VAL A 69 7.90 1.22 82.94
CA VAL A 69 7.24 0.54 81.81
C VAL A 69 5.72 0.76 81.66
N ASP A 70 5.00 0.96 82.76
CA ASP A 70 3.54 1.11 82.73
C ASP A 70 3.07 2.58 82.58
N HIS A 71 4.00 3.54 82.60
CA HIS A 71 3.65 4.98 82.67
C HIS A 71 4.53 5.90 81.81
N GLU A 72 5.70 5.46 81.37
CA GLU A 72 6.58 6.18 80.45
C GLU A 72 7.28 5.22 79.48
N ASP A 73 7.50 5.69 78.25
CA ASP A 73 8.21 4.92 77.23
C ASP A 73 9.73 4.93 77.51
N CYS A 74 10.23 6.00 78.13
CA CYS A 74 11.63 6.20 78.47
C CYS A 74 11.79 7.27 79.56
N ASP A 75 12.96 7.34 80.22
CA ASP A 75 13.34 8.45 81.10
C ASP A 75 14.78 8.88 80.81
N THR A 76 14.98 10.12 80.35
CA THR A 76 16.29 10.71 80.02
C THR A 76 17.17 9.80 79.16
N ASN A 77 18.02 8.96 79.77
CA ASN A 77 18.91 8.02 79.08
C ASN A 77 18.49 6.55 79.23
N ASP A 78 17.49 6.26 80.08
CA ASP A 78 16.91 4.93 80.21
C ASP A 78 15.83 4.74 79.15
N LEU A 79 16.24 4.14 78.03
CA LEU A 79 15.37 3.80 76.90
C LEU A 79 14.79 2.37 77.04
N GLN A 80 14.89 1.76 78.23
CA GLN A 80 14.48 0.37 78.49
C GLN A 80 15.17 -0.67 77.58
N GLY A 81 16.31 -0.31 76.99
CA GLY A 81 17.04 -1.16 76.05
C GLY A 81 16.49 -1.17 74.62
N TRP A 82 15.45 -0.40 74.33
CA TRP A 82 14.99 -0.19 72.96
C TRP A 82 16.00 0.64 72.18
N THR A 83 16.33 0.18 70.99
CA THR A 83 17.10 0.93 70.02
C THR A 83 16.20 1.32 68.85
N CYS A 84 16.65 2.27 68.01
CA CYS A 84 16.02 2.51 66.72
C CYS A 84 15.88 1.18 65.94
N THR A 85 16.85 0.27 66.05
CA THR A 85 16.82 -1.04 65.39
C THR A 85 15.71 -1.96 65.89
N ASP A 86 15.40 -1.93 67.19
CA ASP A 86 14.32 -2.74 67.76
C ASP A 86 12.92 -2.19 67.40
N LEU A 87 12.86 -0.92 66.98
CA LEU A 87 11.64 -0.21 66.58
C LEU A 87 11.47 -0.12 65.05
N GLY A 88 12.30 -0.84 64.28
CA GLY A 88 12.16 -0.98 62.83
C GLY A 88 13.05 -0.08 61.97
N PHE A 89 13.97 0.67 62.55
CA PHE A 89 14.99 1.46 61.83
C PHE A 89 16.29 0.64 61.66
N ILE A 90 17.29 1.06 60.89
CA ILE A 90 18.56 0.30 60.79
C ILE A 90 19.67 0.80 61.71
N GLY A 91 19.48 1.98 62.30
CA GLY A 91 20.53 2.71 62.99
C GLY A 91 20.02 4.03 63.55
N GLY A 92 20.95 4.89 63.95
CA GLY A 92 20.63 6.14 64.64
C GLY A 92 20.50 5.98 66.16
N ALA A 93 20.25 7.10 66.83
CA ALA A 93 20.15 7.16 68.28
C ALA A 93 18.70 7.41 68.68
N LEU A 94 18.08 6.45 69.35
CA LEU A 94 16.74 6.64 69.91
C LEU A 94 16.85 7.63 71.07
N GLY A 95 16.11 8.73 71.00
CA GLY A 95 16.05 9.74 72.04
C GLY A 95 14.91 9.50 73.01
N CYS A 96 14.91 10.26 74.10
CA CYS A 96 13.77 10.37 75.01
C CYS A 96 13.37 11.84 75.13
N SER A 97 12.10 12.15 74.84
CA SER A 97 11.60 13.51 74.91
C SER A 97 11.43 13.98 76.36
N ALA A 98 11.30 15.29 76.57
CA ALA A 98 11.01 15.86 77.89
C ALA A 98 9.63 15.48 78.45
N ALA A 99 8.79 14.83 77.64
CA ALA A 99 7.51 14.26 78.04
C ALA A 99 7.59 12.75 78.35
N CYS A 100 8.80 12.15 78.29
CA CYS A 100 9.05 10.73 78.51
C CYS A 100 8.37 9.79 77.48
N GLU A 101 8.22 10.29 76.25
CA GLU A 101 7.90 9.53 75.03
C GLU A 101 9.18 9.33 74.19
N PHE A 102 9.30 8.21 73.47
CA PHE A 102 10.41 7.97 72.55
C PHE A 102 10.53 9.08 71.49
N ASP A 103 11.75 9.59 71.30
CA ASP A 103 12.07 10.58 70.28
C ASP A 103 12.81 9.90 69.11
N TYR A 104 12.18 9.91 67.94
CA TYR A 104 12.68 9.25 66.74
C TYR A 104 13.50 10.15 65.82
N ALA A 105 13.73 11.42 66.19
CA ALA A 105 14.32 12.42 65.30
C ALA A 105 15.72 12.04 64.77
N ASP A 106 16.48 11.27 65.54
CA ASP A 106 17.84 10.81 65.20
C ASP A 106 17.90 9.33 64.76
N CYS A 107 16.75 8.67 64.48
CA CYS A 107 16.71 7.32 63.91
C CYS A 107 16.93 7.32 62.38
N GLU A 108 17.75 6.39 61.89
CA GLU A 108 18.08 6.25 60.46
C GLU A 108 17.16 5.23 59.77
N ALA A 109 16.32 5.68 58.83
CA ALA A 109 15.48 4.82 58.00
C ALA A 109 16.20 4.36 56.72
N VAL A 110 15.84 3.19 56.17
CA VAL A 110 16.40 2.66 54.92
C VAL A 110 15.34 2.57 53.87
N CYS A 111 15.54 3.41 52.86
CA CYS A 111 14.79 3.23 51.64
C CYS A 111 15.13 1.94 50.93
N GLY A 112 14.08 1.18 50.62
CA GLY A 112 14.08 -0.07 49.90
C GLY A 112 14.13 -1.32 50.77
N ASP A 113 13.74 -1.26 52.05
CA ASP A 113 13.72 -2.40 52.96
C ASP A 113 12.33 -3.09 53.08
N GLY A 114 11.32 -2.51 52.45
CA GLY A 114 9.95 -3.00 52.40
C GLY A 114 9.07 -2.53 53.56
N MET A 115 9.55 -1.65 54.43
CA MET A 115 8.76 -1.02 55.49
C MET A 115 8.74 0.50 55.30
N VAL A 116 7.60 1.15 55.57
CA VAL A 116 7.52 2.62 55.53
C VAL A 116 7.66 3.14 56.97
N ALA A 117 8.82 3.68 57.30
CA ALA A 117 9.10 4.27 58.61
C ALA A 117 8.39 5.64 58.80
N LEU A 118 8.33 6.13 60.05
CA LEU A 118 7.65 7.39 60.41
C LEU A 118 8.15 8.65 59.66
N ASN A 119 9.35 8.59 59.06
CA ASN A 119 9.99 9.66 58.28
C ASN A 119 10.10 9.36 56.77
N GLU A 120 9.51 8.25 56.29
CA GLU A 120 9.49 7.87 54.88
C GLU A 120 8.12 8.18 54.25
N GLY A 121 8.13 8.71 53.02
CA GLY A 121 6.92 8.93 52.24
C GLY A 121 6.44 7.68 51.49
N CYS A 122 7.36 6.74 51.22
CA CYS A 122 7.14 5.45 50.55
C CYS A 122 8.34 4.53 50.81
N ASP A 123 8.21 3.23 50.51
CA ASP A 123 9.31 2.27 50.41
C ASP A 123 8.90 1.13 49.48
N ASP A 124 9.46 1.07 48.27
CA ASP A 124 9.08 0.10 47.22
C ASP A 124 10.05 -1.10 47.12
N THR A 125 10.71 -1.45 48.22
CA THR A 125 11.69 -2.55 48.33
C THR A 125 13.00 -2.32 47.55
N ASN A 126 13.20 -1.14 46.98
CA ASN A 126 14.45 -0.81 46.30
C ASN A 126 14.85 0.68 46.43
N ARG A 127 15.91 1.11 45.73
CA ARG A 127 16.44 2.50 45.78
C ARG A 127 16.63 3.10 44.38
N ALA A 128 16.00 2.50 43.39
CA ALA A 128 15.93 3.09 42.08
C ALA A 128 15.11 4.39 42.17
N ALA A 129 15.29 5.22 41.17
CA ALA A 129 14.48 6.41 41.00
C ALA A 129 13.82 6.27 39.62
N GLY A 130 12.62 6.81 39.47
CA GLY A 130 11.77 6.67 38.28
C GLY A 130 10.75 5.52 38.35
N ASP A 131 10.64 4.82 39.47
CA ASP A 131 9.63 3.80 39.79
C ASP A 131 8.62 4.24 40.86
N GLY A 132 8.68 5.52 41.25
CA GLY A 132 7.69 6.18 42.09
C GLY A 132 8.11 6.39 43.54
N CYS A 133 9.14 5.70 44.03
CA CYS A 133 9.78 5.99 45.31
C CYS A 133 11.26 6.28 45.11
N ASP A 134 11.69 7.51 45.41
CA ASP A 134 13.08 7.89 45.15
C ASP A 134 14.08 7.26 46.12
N ALA A 135 15.37 7.38 45.82
CA ALA A 135 16.45 6.83 46.66
C ALA A 135 16.54 7.42 48.09
N GLY A 136 15.75 8.46 48.38
CA GLY A 136 15.58 9.13 49.67
C GLY A 136 14.21 8.88 50.32
N CYS A 137 13.41 7.95 49.79
CA CYS A 137 12.08 7.57 50.28
C CYS A 137 11.05 8.69 50.26
N ALA A 138 11.19 9.61 49.31
CA ALA A 138 10.12 10.52 48.93
C ALA A 138 9.34 9.94 47.75
N VAL A 139 8.01 10.08 47.80
CA VAL A 139 7.16 9.79 46.66
C VAL A 139 7.57 10.73 45.52
N GLU A 140 7.88 10.16 44.36
CA GLU A 140 8.29 10.93 43.19
C GLU A 140 7.12 11.76 42.64
N PRO A 141 7.37 12.98 42.11
CA PRO A 141 6.32 13.77 41.47
C PRO A 141 5.63 12.98 40.34
N GLY A 142 4.29 12.96 40.34
CA GLY A 142 3.49 12.21 39.38
C GLY A 142 3.22 10.75 39.76
N TRP A 143 3.60 10.32 40.97
CA TRP A 143 3.37 8.97 41.47
C TRP A 143 2.52 8.97 42.73
N ALA A 144 1.71 7.92 42.91
CA ALA A 144 0.98 7.63 44.14
C ALA A 144 1.48 6.29 44.70
N CYS A 145 2.06 6.33 45.90
CA CYS A 145 2.54 5.15 46.60
C CYS A 145 1.62 4.81 47.78
N VAL A 146 1.18 3.55 47.87
CA VAL A 146 0.33 3.06 48.97
C VAL A 146 0.79 1.71 49.48
N GLY A 147 0.60 1.47 50.78
CA GLY A 147 0.89 0.18 51.42
C GLY A 147 2.32 0.05 51.97
N THR A 148 2.59 -1.12 52.55
CA THR A 148 3.88 -1.51 53.16
C THR A 148 4.18 -2.98 52.80
N PRO A 149 5.14 -3.27 51.89
CA PRO A 149 5.88 -2.33 51.06
C PRO A 149 4.96 -1.46 50.19
N SER A 150 5.41 -0.24 49.90
CA SER A 150 4.73 0.67 48.98
C SER A 150 4.64 0.08 47.58
N VAL A 151 3.44 0.10 47.03
CA VAL A 151 3.21 -0.10 45.59
C VAL A 151 2.98 1.27 45.01
N CYS A 152 3.91 1.71 44.17
CA CYS A 152 3.85 3.01 43.50
C CYS A 152 3.27 2.83 42.10
N THR A 153 2.23 3.61 41.78
CA THR A 153 1.62 3.67 40.45
C THR A 153 1.65 5.11 39.94
N PRO A 154 1.88 5.34 38.64
CA PRO A 154 1.73 6.67 38.04
C PRO A 154 0.33 7.24 38.29
N ILE A 155 0.25 8.56 38.45
CA ILE A 155 -1.03 9.28 38.62
C ILE A 155 -1.59 9.60 37.25
N CYS A 156 -2.49 8.76 36.77
CA CYS A 156 -3.23 9.03 35.55
C CYS A 156 -4.10 10.30 35.69
N GLY A 157 -3.94 11.24 34.77
CA GLY A 157 -4.70 12.50 34.67
C GLY A 157 -3.90 13.73 35.05
N ASP A 158 -2.59 13.62 35.26
CA ASP A 158 -1.74 14.73 35.68
C ASP A 158 -0.96 15.39 34.53
N GLY A 159 -1.09 14.85 33.31
CA GLY A 159 -0.43 15.33 32.10
C GLY A 159 1.05 14.94 31.98
N GLN A 160 1.54 14.01 32.79
CA GLN A 160 2.88 13.44 32.70
C GLN A 160 2.80 12.00 32.18
N LEU A 161 3.73 11.60 31.31
CA LEU A 161 3.82 10.23 30.82
C LEU A 161 4.94 9.49 31.58
N LEU A 162 4.57 8.70 32.58
CA LEU A 162 5.47 8.04 33.53
C LEU A 162 5.18 6.53 33.65
N GLY A 163 6.21 5.76 34.00
CA GLY A 163 6.08 4.33 34.27
C GLY A 163 5.45 3.54 33.10
N ASP A 164 4.36 2.82 33.40
CA ASP A 164 3.63 1.95 32.47
C ASP A 164 2.51 2.68 31.67
N GLU A 165 2.40 4.01 31.79
CA GLU A 165 1.42 4.78 31.04
C GLU A 165 1.72 4.76 29.53
N VAL A 166 0.67 4.65 28.73
CA VAL A 166 0.72 4.72 27.27
C VAL A 166 0.42 6.14 26.77
N CYS A 167 -0.38 6.89 27.52
CA CYS A 167 -0.72 8.29 27.29
C CYS A 167 -1.11 8.98 28.60
N ASP A 168 -1.05 10.31 28.63
CA ASP A 168 -1.71 11.16 29.63
C ASP A 168 -1.90 12.56 29.02
N ASP A 169 -3.14 12.96 28.76
CA ASP A 169 -3.48 14.28 28.20
C ASP A 169 -4.01 15.27 29.26
N GLY A 170 -4.00 14.88 30.54
CA GLY A 170 -4.50 15.65 31.68
C GLY A 170 -6.02 15.69 31.83
N VAL A 171 -6.78 15.10 30.89
CA VAL A 171 -8.24 14.97 30.95
C VAL A 171 -8.62 13.50 31.10
N ASN A 172 -8.04 12.65 30.25
CA ASN A 172 -8.13 11.19 30.26
C ASN A 172 -9.57 10.68 30.40
N ASP A 173 -10.47 11.21 29.57
CA ASP A 173 -11.89 10.87 29.59
C ASP A 173 -12.28 9.82 28.54
N GLY A 174 -11.29 9.25 27.83
CA GLY A 174 -11.50 8.34 26.71
C GLY A 174 -12.11 9.03 25.48
N SER A 175 -11.97 10.36 25.38
CA SER A 175 -12.41 11.10 24.21
C SER A 175 -11.65 10.69 22.94
N TYR A 176 -12.24 11.05 21.80
CA TYR A 176 -11.68 10.75 20.49
C TYR A 176 -10.31 11.42 20.30
N GLY A 177 -9.27 10.63 19.99
CA GLY A 177 -7.89 11.07 19.91
C GLY A 177 -7.24 11.46 21.25
N GLY A 178 -7.95 11.24 22.36
CA GLY A 178 -7.49 11.48 23.73
C GLY A 178 -7.04 10.20 24.43
N CYS A 179 -6.75 10.30 25.72
CA CYS A 179 -6.31 9.16 26.52
C CYS A 179 -7.47 8.47 27.26
N MET A 180 -7.41 7.15 27.42
CA MET A 180 -8.38 6.41 28.25
C MET A 180 -8.22 6.77 29.73
N SER A 181 -9.28 6.59 30.50
CA SER A 181 -9.32 6.97 31.93
C SER A 181 -8.37 6.20 32.86
N ASP A 182 -7.74 5.15 32.35
CA ASP A 182 -6.73 4.38 33.06
C ASP A 182 -5.30 4.67 32.57
N CYS A 183 -5.13 5.51 31.54
CA CYS A 183 -3.85 5.83 30.91
C CYS A 183 -3.10 4.65 30.26
N LEU A 184 -3.72 3.48 30.20
CA LEU A 184 -3.09 2.26 29.67
C LEU A 184 -3.31 2.08 28.16
N ALA A 185 -4.11 2.95 27.54
CA ALA A 185 -4.36 2.96 26.11
C ALA A 185 -4.85 4.33 25.63
N TRP A 186 -4.61 4.63 24.35
CA TRP A 186 -5.29 5.71 23.66
C TRP A 186 -6.78 5.41 23.53
N GLY A 187 -7.61 6.44 23.60
CA GLY A 187 -9.04 6.38 23.26
C GLY A 187 -9.25 6.10 21.77
N PRO A 188 -10.52 5.93 21.34
CA PRO A 188 -10.84 5.74 19.92
C PRO A 188 -10.25 6.86 19.07
N GLY A 189 -9.70 6.54 17.91
CA GLY A 189 -9.12 7.55 17.05
C GLY A 189 -8.62 7.02 15.72
N CYS A 190 -8.35 7.95 14.80
CA CYS A 190 -7.93 7.64 13.45
C CYS A 190 -6.75 6.67 13.39
N GLY A 191 -6.93 5.56 12.69
CA GLY A 191 -5.94 4.51 12.46
C GLY A 191 -5.99 3.37 13.49
N ASP A 192 -7.02 3.31 14.34
CA ASP A 192 -7.21 2.24 15.32
C ASP A 192 -7.88 0.97 14.74
N GLY A 193 -8.28 1.02 13.47
CA GLY A 193 -8.92 -0.05 12.72
C GLY A 193 -10.43 -0.13 12.90
N ILE A 194 -11.07 0.86 13.52
CA ILE A 194 -12.51 0.92 13.74
C ILE A 194 -13.05 2.25 13.21
N LEU A 195 -13.96 2.22 12.23
CA LEU A 195 -14.60 3.44 11.76
C LEU A 195 -15.55 4.09 12.79
N GLN A 196 -15.25 5.32 13.19
CA GLN A 196 -16.00 6.14 14.14
C GLN A 196 -16.75 7.29 13.45
N ALA A 197 -17.69 6.91 12.58
CA ALA A 197 -18.42 7.84 11.73
C ALA A 197 -19.22 8.93 12.49
N GLU A 198 -19.66 8.67 13.72
CA GLU A 198 -20.38 9.68 14.53
C GLU A 198 -19.45 10.81 15.03
N GLN A 199 -18.14 10.58 14.98
CA GLN A 199 -17.07 11.47 15.46
C GLN A 199 -16.39 12.18 14.28
N GLY A 200 -16.83 11.91 13.04
CA GLY A 200 -16.40 12.60 11.83
C GLY A 200 -15.42 11.83 10.95
N GLU A 201 -15.09 10.58 11.28
CA GLU A 201 -14.28 9.74 10.41
C GLU A 201 -15.06 9.34 9.16
N LEU A 202 -14.44 9.53 7.99
CA LEU A 202 -14.92 8.99 6.72
C LEU A 202 -14.38 7.58 6.46
N CYS A 203 -13.24 7.26 7.05
CA CYS A 203 -12.56 5.98 6.93
C CYS A 203 -11.57 5.81 8.10
N ASP A 204 -11.08 4.61 8.39
CA ASP A 204 -10.03 4.36 9.38
C ASP A 204 -8.95 3.40 8.85
N GLY A 205 -7.73 3.90 8.65
CA GLY A 205 -6.60 3.11 8.16
C GLY A 205 -6.91 2.39 6.82
N ALA A 206 -7.21 1.09 6.91
CA ALA A 206 -7.61 0.26 5.76
C ALA A 206 -9.14 0.07 5.62
N ASP A 207 -9.92 0.42 6.65
CA ASP A 207 -11.38 0.45 6.59
C ASP A 207 -11.85 1.71 5.88
N THR A 208 -12.15 1.58 4.58
CA THR A 208 -12.62 2.70 3.75
C THR A 208 -14.13 2.89 3.76
N ALA A 209 -14.85 2.35 4.75
CA ALA A 209 -16.32 2.42 4.81
C ALA A 209 -17.01 1.82 3.57
N GLY A 210 -16.35 0.90 2.86
CA GLY A 210 -16.83 0.32 1.60
C GLY A 210 -16.55 1.14 0.35
N GLU A 211 -15.89 2.31 0.48
CA GLU A 211 -15.43 3.09 -0.66
C GLU A 211 -14.25 2.41 -1.36
N THR A 212 -14.22 2.52 -2.67
CA THR A 212 -13.18 1.98 -3.53
C THR A 212 -12.74 3.04 -4.53
N CYS A 213 -11.59 2.83 -5.17
CA CYS A 213 -11.20 3.66 -6.31
C CYS A 213 -12.30 3.67 -7.40
N ALA A 214 -12.97 2.54 -7.63
CA ALA A 214 -14.05 2.42 -8.61
C ALA A 214 -15.29 3.25 -8.26
N THR A 215 -15.71 3.29 -6.99
CA THR A 215 -16.83 4.15 -6.54
C THR A 215 -16.49 5.64 -6.62
N ASN A 216 -15.19 5.97 -6.68
CA ASN A 216 -14.67 7.34 -6.81
C ASN A 216 -14.23 7.71 -8.24
N GLY A 217 -14.65 6.94 -9.25
CA GLY A 217 -14.50 7.27 -10.67
C GLY A 217 -13.17 6.85 -11.33
N PHE A 218 -12.37 6.03 -10.67
CA PHE A 218 -11.14 5.44 -11.22
C PHE A 218 -11.41 4.02 -11.74
N LEU A 219 -10.51 3.44 -12.56
CA LEU A 219 -10.64 2.03 -12.94
C LEU A 219 -10.45 1.09 -11.74
N GLY A 220 -9.58 1.49 -10.81
CA GLY A 220 -9.32 0.72 -9.59
C GLY A 220 -8.03 1.15 -8.91
N GLY A 221 -7.46 0.24 -8.13
CA GLY A 221 -6.26 0.46 -7.33
C GLY A 221 -6.55 0.40 -5.82
N PRO A 222 -5.49 0.35 -5.00
CA PRO A 222 -5.65 0.44 -3.56
C PRO A 222 -6.07 1.86 -3.17
N ILE A 223 -6.94 1.94 -2.17
CA ILE A 223 -7.38 3.17 -1.51
C ILE A 223 -7.01 3.06 -0.04
N ALA A 224 -6.68 4.17 0.60
CA ALA A 224 -6.40 4.23 2.03
C ALA A 224 -7.05 5.48 2.64
N CYS A 225 -6.93 5.65 3.95
CA CYS A 225 -7.21 6.92 4.61
C CYS A 225 -6.01 7.84 4.62
N TRP A 226 -6.27 9.14 4.68
CA TRP A 226 -5.29 10.07 5.22
C TRP A 226 -5.13 9.86 6.72
N ASP A 227 -3.99 10.27 7.28
CA ASP A 227 -3.70 10.21 8.73
C ASP A 227 -4.71 11.00 9.59
N THR A 228 -5.56 11.80 8.97
CA THR A 228 -6.63 12.58 9.61
C THR A 228 -7.99 11.89 9.57
N CYS A 229 -8.15 10.80 8.82
CA CYS A 229 -9.40 10.03 8.64
C CYS A 229 -10.63 10.80 8.15
N ASP A 230 -10.49 12.09 7.83
CA ASP A 230 -11.54 12.96 7.29
C ASP A 230 -11.57 12.96 5.75
N GLN A 231 -10.65 12.22 5.12
CA GLN A 231 -10.51 12.10 3.67
C GLN A 231 -9.98 10.73 3.27
N LEU A 232 -10.38 10.28 2.08
CA LEU A 232 -9.80 9.12 1.41
C LEU A 232 -8.54 9.53 0.64
N ASP A 233 -7.48 8.76 0.78
CA ASP A 233 -6.28 8.84 -0.05
C ASP A 233 -6.51 8.09 -1.37
N LEU A 234 -6.88 8.87 -2.38
CA LEU A 234 -7.09 8.41 -3.75
C LEU A 234 -5.82 8.46 -4.60
N THR A 235 -4.66 8.85 -4.05
CA THR A 235 -3.43 9.04 -4.83
C THR A 235 -2.90 7.73 -5.43
N ARG A 236 -3.30 6.59 -4.87
CA ARG A 236 -2.95 5.26 -5.39
C ARG A 236 -4.01 4.66 -6.31
N CYS A 237 -5.16 5.33 -6.48
CA CYS A 237 -6.14 4.98 -7.50
C CYS A 237 -5.59 5.25 -8.90
N ALA A 238 -6.12 4.54 -9.89
CA ALA A 238 -5.54 4.53 -11.23
C ALA A 238 -6.61 4.53 -12.33
N GLY A 239 -6.34 5.25 -13.41
CA GLY A 239 -7.14 5.20 -14.62
C GLY A 239 -8.50 5.88 -14.44
N ARG A 240 -8.52 7.15 -14.09
CA ARG A 240 -9.76 7.93 -14.17
C ARG A 240 -10.12 8.11 -15.63
N ALA A 241 -11.29 7.62 -16.05
CA ALA A 241 -11.78 7.83 -17.41
C ALA A 241 -11.99 9.33 -17.64
N ASP A 242 -11.26 9.89 -18.60
CA ASP A 242 -11.35 11.33 -18.90
C ASP A 242 -12.29 11.59 -20.07
N TRP A 243 -12.08 10.88 -21.17
CA TRP A 243 -12.90 11.01 -22.37
C TRP A 243 -12.84 9.75 -23.22
N SER A 244 -13.93 9.51 -23.95
CA SER A 244 -13.98 8.52 -25.01
C SER A 244 -14.64 9.08 -26.27
N ILE A 245 -14.18 8.62 -27.42
CA ILE A 245 -14.62 9.07 -28.73
C ILE A 245 -14.93 7.85 -29.58
N ARG A 246 -16.05 7.93 -30.30
CA ARG A 246 -16.37 7.02 -31.39
C ARG A 246 -15.87 7.61 -32.70
N ALA A 247 -15.21 6.79 -33.51
CA ALA A 247 -14.93 7.08 -34.91
C ALA A 247 -15.42 5.93 -35.79
N GLY A 248 -16.27 6.22 -36.76
CA GLY A 248 -16.83 5.18 -37.62
C GLY A 248 -17.63 5.76 -38.78
N SER A 249 -17.66 5.00 -39.87
CA SER A 249 -18.50 5.15 -41.04
C SER A 249 -19.79 4.34 -40.86
N THR A 250 -20.62 4.26 -41.91
CA THR A 250 -21.74 3.29 -41.94
C THR A 250 -21.31 1.88 -42.34
N THR A 251 -20.00 1.64 -42.55
CA THR A 251 -19.41 0.35 -42.93
C THR A 251 -18.44 -0.13 -41.85
N ASN A 252 -17.83 -1.31 -42.00
CA ASN A 252 -16.91 -1.84 -40.99
C ASN A 252 -15.60 -1.04 -40.99
N ASP A 253 -15.24 -0.48 -39.84
CA ASP A 253 -13.97 0.22 -39.63
C ASP A 253 -13.13 -0.48 -38.57
N GLN A 254 -11.80 -0.44 -38.71
CA GLN A 254 -10.87 -1.14 -37.81
C GLN A 254 -9.86 -0.15 -37.24
N GLY A 255 -9.97 0.08 -35.93
CA GLY A 255 -8.97 0.81 -35.14
C GLY A 255 -7.82 -0.14 -34.82
N SER A 256 -6.65 0.12 -35.40
CA SER A 256 -5.55 -0.86 -35.36
C SER A 256 -4.54 -0.54 -34.27
N VAL A 257 -4.20 0.74 -34.08
CA VAL A 257 -3.06 1.17 -33.27
C VAL A 257 -3.25 2.53 -32.61
N VAL A 258 -2.69 2.70 -31.41
CA VAL A 258 -2.65 3.99 -30.68
C VAL A 258 -1.24 4.24 -30.14
N ALA A 259 -0.83 5.51 -30.09
CA ALA A 259 0.37 5.97 -29.39
C ALA A 259 0.10 7.32 -28.70
N ILE A 260 0.93 7.66 -27.72
CA ILE A 260 0.90 8.93 -27.02
C ILE A 260 2.24 9.62 -27.27
N ASP A 261 2.23 10.89 -27.71
CA ASP A 261 3.46 11.66 -27.87
C ASP A 261 3.98 12.23 -26.54
N ALA A 262 5.20 12.77 -26.53
CA ALA A 262 5.83 13.31 -25.32
C ALA A 262 5.08 14.50 -24.69
N THR A 263 4.12 15.10 -25.41
CA THR A 263 3.27 16.19 -24.91
C THR A 263 1.90 15.70 -24.42
N GLY A 264 1.64 14.39 -24.45
CA GLY A 264 0.38 13.79 -24.03
C GLY A 264 -0.70 13.75 -25.10
N ASN A 265 -0.40 14.12 -26.36
CA ASN A 265 -1.39 13.99 -27.42
C ASN A 265 -1.56 12.51 -27.80
N VAL A 266 -2.80 12.13 -28.09
CA VAL A 266 -3.16 10.78 -28.49
C VAL A 266 -3.23 10.70 -30.01
N ILE A 267 -2.45 9.78 -30.60
CA ILE A 267 -2.46 9.49 -32.04
C ILE A 267 -3.07 8.10 -32.23
N VAL A 268 -4.17 8.04 -32.97
CA VAL A 268 -4.82 6.79 -33.38
C VAL A 268 -4.66 6.59 -34.88
N GLY A 269 -4.43 5.35 -35.29
CA GLY A 269 -4.36 4.96 -36.69
C GLY A 269 -5.07 3.63 -36.94
N GLY A 270 -5.63 3.51 -38.13
CA GLY A 270 -6.24 2.28 -38.60
C GLY A 270 -6.56 2.34 -40.07
N ILE A 271 -7.51 1.51 -40.48
CA ILE A 271 -8.05 1.51 -41.85
C ILE A 271 -9.54 1.80 -41.81
N PHE A 272 -10.04 2.47 -42.83
CA PHE A 272 -11.46 2.79 -42.96
C PHE A 272 -11.95 2.63 -44.40
N ARG A 273 -13.24 2.42 -44.56
CA ARG A 273 -13.90 2.36 -45.87
C ARG A 273 -15.07 3.33 -45.92
N GLY A 274 -15.28 3.98 -47.06
CA GLY A 274 -16.36 4.94 -47.20
C GLY A 274 -16.00 6.29 -46.58
N THR A 275 -16.92 6.93 -45.87
CA THR A 275 -16.71 8.27 -45.29
C THR A 275 -16.82 8.24 -43.77
N VAL A 276 -15.84 8.82 -43.09
CA VAL A 276 -15.73 8.89 -41.63
C VAL A 276 -15.37 10.30 -41.18
N ASN A 277 -15.86 10.69 -40.00
CA ASN A 277 -15.51 11.95 -39.35
C ASN A 277 -14.87 11.66 -37.97
N PHE A 278 -13.68 12.22 -37.75
CA PHE A 278 -12.89 12.07 -36.52
C PHE A 278 -12.98 13.29 -35.59
N GLY A 279 -13.99 14.15 -35.77
CA GLY A 279 -14.14 15.45 -35.09
C GLY A 279 -13.79 16.66 -35.96
N GLY A 280 -13.17 16.43 -37.12
CA GLY A 280 -12.78 17.45 -38.09
C GLY A 280 -13.61 17.43 -39.38
N GLN A 281 -12.93 17.54 -40.53
CA GLN A 281 -13.55 17.36 -41.84
C GLN A 281 -13.75 15.87 -42.15
N ASP A 282 -14.77 15.58 -42.97
CA ASP A 282 -15.03 14.24 -43.46
C ASP A 282 -13.85 13.73 -44.30
N LEU A 283 -13.42 12.50 -44.03
CA LEU A 283 -12.44 11.77 -44.83
C LEU A 283 -13.16 10.67 -45.61
N THR A 284 -12.87 10.56 -46.91
CA THR A 284 -13.45 9.53 -47.79
C THR A 284 -12.36 8.65 -48.38
N SER A 285 -12.47 7.32 -48.22
CA SER A 285 -11.54 6.35 -48.80
C SER A 285 -11.60 6.36 -50.34
N GLN A 286 -10.47 6.11 -50.99
CA GLN A 286 -10.37 6.00 -52.44
C GLN A 286 -10.47 4.52 -52.82
N GLY A 287 -11.65 4.07 -53.25
CA GLY A 287 -11.81 2.68 -53.69
C GLY A 287 -11.96 1.70 -52.52
N ALA A 288 -10.88 1.00 -52.17
CA ALA A 288 -10.88 -0.01 -51.10
C ALA A 288 -10.76 0.66 -49.70
N SER A 289 -10.04 0.00 -48.78
CA SER A 289 -9.77 0.54 -47.45
C SER A 289 -8.48 1.33 -47.44
N ASP A 290 -8.53 2.53 -46.87
CA ASP A 290 -7.40 3.45 -46.82
C ASP A 290 -6.93 3.63 -45.37
N ILE A 291 -5.70 4.07 -45.21
CA ILE A 291 -5.14 4.40 -43.90
C ILE A 291 -5.70 5.73 -43.41
N PHE A 292 -6.09 5.80 -42.14
CA PHE A 292 -6.28 7.07 -41.45
C PHE A 292 -5.28 7.23 -40.31
N ILE A 293 -4.93 8.48 -40.03
CA ILE A 293 -4.28 8.89 -38.77
C ILE A 293 -5.05 10.08 -38.24
N ALA A 294 -5.44 10.04 -36.97
CA ALA A 294 -6.07 11.15 -36.26
C ALA A 294 -5.29 11.46 -34.98
N LYS A 295 -5.17 12.75 -34.67
CA LYS A 295 -4.46 13.27 -33.50
C LYS A 295 -5.42 14.10 -32.65
N TYR A 296 -5.42 13.83 -31.35
CA TYR A 296 -6.19 14.50 -30.32
C TYR A 296 -5.25 15.02 -29.25
N ASP A 297 -5.59 16.14 -28.59
CA ASP A 297 -4.85 16.56 -27.40
C ASP A 297 -5.20 15.69 -26.18
N ALA A 298 -4.50 15.92 -25.07
CA ALA A 298 -4.74 15.18 -23.82
C ALA A 298 -6.17 15.37 -23.25
N THR A 299 -6.88 16.42 -23.66
CA THR A 299 -8.27 16.70 -23.26
C THR A 299 -9.31 16.05 -24.17
N GLY A 300 -8.86 15.38 -25.25
CA GLY A 300 -9.72 14.74 -26.24
C GLY A 300 -10.17 15.67 -27.36
N ALA A 301 -9.67 16.91 -27.41
CA ALA A 301 -10.00 17.79 -28.52
C ALA A 301 -9.27 17.32 -29.79
N HIS A 302 -10.01 17.19 -30.89
CA HIS A 302 -9.45 16.87 -32.20
C HIS A 302 -8.48 17.97 -32.66
N ILE A 303 -7.26 17.58 -33.02
CA ILE A 303 -6.26 18.49 -33.59
C ILE A 303 -6.29 18.38 -35.12
N TRP A 304 -6.14 17.17 -35.66
CA TRP A 304 -6.21 16.91 -37.11
C TRP A 304 -6.48 15.44 -37.41
N SER A 305 -7.02 15.15 -38.59
CA SER A 305 -7.12 13.79 -39.15
C SER A 305 -6.78 13.80 -40.64
N ARG A 306 -6.11 12.75 -41.12
CA ARG A 306 -5.68 12.61 -42.51
C ARG A 306 -5.85 11.19 -43.02
N ARG A 307 -6.11 11.08 -44.32
CA ARG A 307 -6.15 9.84 -45.10
C ARG A 307 -4.86 9.68 -45.90
N TYR A 308 -4.34 8.47 -45.95
CA TYR A 308 -3.27 8.06 -46.85
C TYR A 308 -3.67 6.78 -47.56
N GLY A 309 -3.23 6.59 -48.79
CA GLY A 309 -3.59 5.43 -49.58
C GLY A 309 -3.78 5.72 -51.05
N SER A 310 -4.17 4.69 -51.78
CA SER A 310 -4.41 4.69 -53.21
C SER A 310 -5.81 4.11 -53.50
N PRO A 311 -6.21 3.89 -54.77
CA PRO A 311 -7.44 3.15 -55.08
C PRO A 311 -7.48 1.70 -54.58
N ASP A 312 -6.32 1.12 -54.23
CA ASP A 312 -6.14 -0.25 -53.74
C ASP A 312 -6.18 -0.30 -52.21
N GLY A 313 -6.32 -1.51 -51.63
CA GLY A 313 -6.41 -1.66 -50.18
C GLY A 313 -5.05 -1.64 -49.50
N GLU A 314 -4.94 -0.88 -48.41
CA GLU A 314 -3.74 -0.82 -47.57
C GLU A 314 -4.00 -1.24 -46.13
N ILE A 315 -2.93 -1.60 -45.42
CA ILE A 315 -2.96 -2.04 -44.04
C ILE A 315 -2.05 -1.13 -43.20
N LEU A 316 -2.50 -0.77 -42.00
CA LEU A 316 -1.70 -0.12 -40.96
C LEU A 316 -1.65 -1.03 -39.73
N ASN A 317 -0.45 -1.50 -39.38
CA ASN A 317 -0.23 -2.46 -38.29
C ASN A 317 0.57 -1.90 -37.11
N GLY A 318 1.36 -0.85 -37.33
CA GLY A 318 2.23 -0.29 -36.31
C GLY A 318 2.33 1.23 -36.40
N LEU A 319 2.35 1.88 -35.24
CA LEU A 319 2.51 3.32 -35.08
C LEU A 319 3.37 3.62 -33.86
N ALA A 320 4.29 4.58 -33.99
CA ALA A 320 5.11 5.09 -32.90
C ALA A 320 5.40 6.59 -33.09
N THR A 321 5.83 7.27 -32.02
CA THR A 321 6.22 8.68 -32.05
C THR A 321 7.69 8.83 -31.67
N ASP A 322 8.37 9.80 -32.27
CA ASP A 322 9.73 10.19 -31.85
C ASP A 322 9.71 11.36 -30.87
N SER A 323 10.87 11.74 -30.34
CA SER A 323 11.01 12.80 -29.33
C SER A 323 10.56 14.18 -29.82
N ALA A 324 10.54 14.40 -31.14
CA ALA A 324 10.04 15.62 -31.78
C ALA A 324 8.53 15.54 -32.14
N GLY A 325 7.86 14.44 -31.78
CA GLY A 325 6.45 14.20 -32.07
C GLY A 325 6.17 13.80 -33.52
N ASN A 326 7.19 13.46 -34.31
CA ASN A 326 6.97 12.88 -35.64
C ASN A 326 6.36 11.49 -35.49
N ILE A 327 5.56 11.10 -36.48
CA ILE A 327 4.79 9.85 -36.44
C ILE A 327 5.44 8.87 -37.40
N LEU A 328 5.73 7.67 -36.91
CA LEU A 328 6.26 6.57 -37.69
C LEU A 328 5.20 5.50 -37.85
N ILE A 329 5.02 5.03 -39.08
CA ILE A 329 3.99 4.05 -39.41
C ILE A 329 4.55 2.90 -40.24
N THR A 330 3.93 1.74 -40.08
CA THR A 330 4.24 0.54 -40.85
C THR A 330 3.00 -0.31 -41.10
N GLY A 331 3.03 -1.06 -42.19
CA GLY A 331 1.99 -2.02 -42.55
C GLY A 331 2.35 -2.73 -43.85
N SER A 332 1.34 -3.01 -44.67
CA SER A 332 1.53 -3.55 -46.01
C SER A 332 0.57 -2.97 -47.06
N PHE A 333 0.93 -3.18 -48.33
CA PHE A 333 0.16 -2.75 -49.51
C PHE A 333 0.43 -3.68 -50.70
N ASN A 334 -0.52 -3.81 -51.64
CA ASN A 334 -0.42 -4.79 -52.74
C ASN A 334 -0.03 -4.21 -54.10
N VAL A 335 -0.26 -2.91 -54.34
CA VAL A 335 -0.11 -2.30 -55.67
C VAL A 335 0.62 -0.98 -55.56
N THR A 336 -0.07 0.06 -55.11
CA THR A 336 0.51 1.38 -54.87
C THR A 336 0.17 1.87 -53.48
N LEU A 337 1.01 2.73 -52.91
CA LEU A 337 0.74 3.43 -51.66
C LEU A 337 1.24 4.87 -51.77
N ASN A 338 0.32 5.82 -51.64
CA ASN A 338 0.63 7.24 -51.58
C ASN A 338 0.49 7.74 -50.14
N LEU A 339 1.61 8.25 -49.58
CA LEU A 339 1.67 8.83 -48.24
C LEU A 339 1.86 10.36 -48.27
N GLY A 340 1.62 11.01 -49.41
CA GLY A 340 1.90 12.43 -49.66
C GLY A 340 3.26 12.71 -50.32
N GLY A 341 4.12 11.69 -50.46
CA GLY A 341 5.39 11.74 -51.19
C GLY A 341 5.30 11.08 -52.57
N GLN A 342 6.44 10.53 -53.03
CA GLN A 342 6.45 9.65 -54.21
C GLN A 342 5.69 8.35 -53.91
N ASP A 343 4.97 7.83 -54.90
CA ASP A 343 4.25 6.57 -54.78
C ASP A 343 5.22 5.43 -54.52
N LEU A 344 4.90 4.62 -53.50
CA LEU A 344 5.51 3.31 -53.35
C LEU A 344 4.76 2.34 -54.26
N VAL A 345 5.50 1.54 -55.03
CA VAL A 345 4.93 0.56 -55.96
C VAL A 345 5.38 -0.84 -55.52
N SER A 346 4.44 -1.76 -55.37
CA SER A 346 4.71 -3.13 -54.95
C SER A 346 5.61 -3.86 -55.96
N GLY A 347 6.51 -4.71 -55.47
CA GLY A 347 7.31 -5.64 -56.28
C GLY A 347 6.52 -6.84 -56.81
N GLY A 348 5.28 -7.01 -56.33
CA GLY A 348 4.40 -8.14 -56.55
C GLY A 348 4.03 -8.81 -55.22
N GLY A 349 2.78 -9.26 -55.06
CA GLY A 349 2.30 -9.69 -53.75
C GLY A 349 2.11 -8.49 -52.79
N SER A 350 2.04 -8.79 -51.49
CA SER A 350 1.93 -7.78 -50.42
C SER A 350 3.32 -7.36 -50.01
N ASP A 351 3.62 -6.06 -49.99
CA ASP A 351 4.91 -5.53 -49.57
C ASP A 351 4.79 -4.76 -48.26
N ALA A 352 5.85 -4.83 -47.44
CA ALA A 352 5.96 -4.02 -46.23
C ALA A 352 6.36 -2.57 -46.56
N TYR A 353 5.94 -1.62 -45.73
CA TYR A 353 6.41 -0.24 -45.78
C TYR A 353 6.81 0.31 -44.41
N LEU A 354 7.74 1.26 -44.39
CA LEU A 354 8.04 2.09 -43.22
C LEU A 354 8.05 3.56 -43.67
N ALA A 355 7.36 4.41 -42.93
CA ALA A 355 7.31 5.84 -43.23
C ALA A 355 7.37 6.70 -41.98
N LYS A 356 7.84 7.94 -42.17
CA LYS A 356 7.86 9.01 -41.17
C LYS A 356 7.07 10.20 -41.68
N LEU A 357 6.24 10.74 -40.79
CA LEU A 357 5.39 11.91 -40.99
C LEU A 357 5.72 12.96 -39.94
N THR A 358 5.51 14.24 -40.25
CA THR A 358 5.63 15.34 -39.29
C THR A 358 4.57 15.21 -38.18
N PRO A 359 4.67 15.98 -37.07
CA PRO A 359 3.62 15.98 -36.04
C PRO A 359 2.26 16.47 -36.56
N SER A 360 2.24 17.14 -37.72
CA SER A 360 1.05 17.61 -38.43
C SER A 360 0.55 16.64 -39.51
N GLY A 361 1.21 15.49 -39.69
CA GLY A 361 0.84 14.47 -40.67
C GLY A 361 1.30 14.75 -42.10
N ASP A 362 2.35 15.54 -42.30
CA ASP A 362 2.95 15.72 -43.63
C ASP A 362 4.06 14.69 -43.86
N HIS A 363 4.22 14.23 -45.10
CA HIS A 363 5.26 13.25 -45.46
C HIS A 363 6.68 13.78 -45.22
N VAL A 364 7.53 12.96 -44.59
CA VAL A 364 8.97 13.24 -44.46
C VAL A 364 9.77 12.28 -45.33
N TRP A 365 9.60 10.98 -45.11
CA TRP A 365 10.22 9.93 -45.92
C TRP A 365 9.40 8.64 -45.85
N SER A 366 9.53 7.79 -46.86
CA SER A 366 8.91 6.46 -46.90
C SER A 366 9.79 5.46 -47.64
N LYS A 367 9.64 4.18 -47.30
CA LYS A 367 10.39 3.06 -47.89
C LYS A 367 9.46 1.87 -48.07
N ARG A 368 9.70 1.11 -49.15
CA ARG A 368 9.09 -0.19 -49.43
C ARG A 368 10.11 -1.30 -49.19
N PHE A 369 9.64 -2.42 -48.66
CA PHE A 369 10.41 -3.65 -48.50
C PHE A 369 9.61 -4.85 -49.00
N GLY A 370 10.11 -5.49 -50.05
CA GLY A 370 9.52 -6.74 -50.54
C GLY A 370 9.94 -7.10 -51.96
N ASP A 371 9.52 -8.27 -52.39
CA ASP A 371 9.82 -8.85 -53.70
C ASP A 371 8.53 -9.19 -54.47
N GLY A 372 8.41 -10.38 -55.07
CA GLY A 372 7.16 -10.83 -55.71
C GLY A 372 6.28 -11.70 -54.81
N THR A 373 6.68 -11.89 -53.54
CA THR A 373 6.04 -12.77 -52.56
C THR A 373 5.42 -11.96 -51.41
N TYR A 374 5.17 -12.57 -50.25
CA TYR A 374 4.47 -11.92 -49.15
C TYR A 374 5.45 -11.28 -48.15
N GLN A 375 5.33 -9.97 -47.93
CA GLN A 375 5.98 -9.23 -46.87
C GLN A 375 4.99 -8.32 -46.15
N GLU A 376 5.16 -8.20 -44.85
CA GLU A 376 4.29 -7.39 -44.02
C GLU A 376 5.07 -6.74 -42.88
N GLY A 377 4.96 -5.42 -42.78
CA GLY A 377 5.44 -4.69 -41.64
C GLY A 377 4.42 -4.78 -40.50
N LEU A 378 4.83 -5.28 -39.34
CA LEU A 378 3.92 -5.52 -38.23
C LEU A 378 4.11 -4.49 -37.12
N ARG A 379 5.35 -4.11 -36.79
CA ARG A 379 5.63 -3.25 -35.64
C ARG A 379 6.72 -2.23 -35.91
N VAL A 380 6.56 -1.05 -35.33
CA VAL A 380 7.57 0.00 -35.27
C VAL A 380 7.64 0.53 -33.84
N THR A 381 8.85 0.82 -33.37
CA THR A 381 9.10 1.47 -32.08
C THR A 381 10.28 2.41 -32.22
N VAL A 382 10.34 3.43 -31.37
CA VAL A 382 11.39 4.46 -31.36
C VAL A 382 12.01 4.50 -29.98
N ASP A 383 13.34 4.49 -29.92
CA ASP A 383 14.04 4.61 -28.64
C ASP A 383 14.34 6.06 -28.26
N VAL A 384 14.90 6.25 -27.06
CA VAL A 384 15.24 7.57 -26.51
C VAL A 384 16.26 8.36 -27.35
N GLY A 385 16.95 7.72 -28.31
CA GLY A 385 17.86 8.35 -29.26
C GLY A 385 17.25 8.58 -30.65
N ASP A 386 15.92 8.50 -30.77
CA ASP A 386 15.15 8.57 -32.01
C ASP A 386 15.55 7.52 -33.06
N ARG A 387 16.15 6.40 -32.63
CA ARG A 387 16.42 5.28 -33.51
C ARG A 387 15.16 4.44 -33.66
N VAL A 388 14.86 4.12 -34.91
CA VAL A 388 13.64 3.41 -35.31
C VAL A 388 13.94 1.94 -35.39
N THR A 389 13.19 1.11 -34.66
CA THR A 389 13.20 -0.35 -34.82
C THR A 389 11.90 -0.79 -35.49
N PHE A 390 12.04 -1.46 -36.62
CA PHE A 390 10.98 -1.92 -37.50
C PHE A 390 11.03 -3.44 -37.60
N ALA A 391 9.90 -4.13 -37.43
CA ALA A 391 9.83 -5.57 -37.52
C ALA A 391 8.57 -6.04 -38.25
N GLY A 392 8.66 -7.24 -38.81
CA GLY A 392 7.60 -7.84 -39.58
C GLY A 392 7.94 -9.25 -40.00
N VAL A 393 7.19 -9.74 -40.99
CA VAL A 393 7.38 -11.07 -41.56
C VAL A 393 7.63 -10.99 -43.05
N PHE A 394 8.34 -11.98 -43.59
CA PHE A 394 8.61 -12.07 -45.01
C PHE A 394 8.69 -13.53 -45.47
N GLU A 395 8.20 -13.77 -46.68
CA GLU A 395 8.49 -14.93 -47.50
C GLU A 395 9.45 -14.49 -48.61
N GLY A 396 10.20 -15.44 -49.20
CA GLY A 396 11.09 -15.15 -50.31
C GLY A 396 12.27 -14.28 -49.89
N ASN A 397 12.50 -13.18 -50.59
CA ASN A 397 13.64 -12.30 -50.34
C ASN A 397 13.20 -10.92 -49.88
N ILE A 398 13.93 -10.36 -48.92
CA ILE A 398 13.72 -8.99 -48.46
C ILE A 398 15.05 -8.23 -48.42
N ASN A 399 15.03 -6.98 -48.89
CA ASN A 399 16.15 -6.05 -48.76
C ASN A 399 15.73 -4.90 -47.84
N LEU A 400 16.35 -4.82 -46.66
CA LEU A 400 16.02 -3.84 -45.63
C LEU A 400 16.88 -2.56 -45.74
N GLY A 401 17.37 -2.23 -46.94
CA GLY A 401 18.17 -1.02 -47.20
C GLY A 401 19.69 -1.25 -47.20
N GLY A 402 20.15 -2.49 -47.22
CA GLY A 402 21.56 -2.84 -47.37
C GLY A 402 21.82 -4.34 -47.31
N THR A 403 21.29 -5.00 -46.29
CA THR A 403 21.38 -6.46 -46.13
C THR A 403 20.18 -7.15 -46.78
N HIS A 404 20.48 -8.16 -47.59
CA HIS A 404 19.49 -9.06 -48.18
C HIS A 404 19.32 -10.28 -47.28
N HIS A 405 18.07 -10.62 -47.00
CA HIS A 405 17.70 -11.84 -46.29
C HIS A 405 16.79 -12.69 -47.17
N THR A 406 16.87 -14.00 -46.98
CA THR A 406 16.03 -14.98 -47.67
C THR A 406 15.36 -15.82 -46.60
N SER A 407 14.05 -16.02 -46.70
CA SER A 407 13.32 -16.83 -45.75
C SER A 407 13.67 -18.30 -45.92
N GLY A 408 13.53 -19.09 -44.86
CA GLY A 408 13.59 -20.54 -44.88
C GLY A 408 12.36 -21.14 -45.58
N SER A 409 11.71 -22.11 -44.93
CA SER A 409 10.37 -22.55 -45.35
C SER A 409 9.32 -21.62 -44.75
N GLY A 410 8.33 -21.20 -45.54
CA GLY A 410 7.26 -20.33 -45.03
C GLY A 410 7.72 -18.89 -44.74
N ARG A 411 7.07 -18.27 -43.75
CA ARG A 411 7.33 -16.88 -43.32
C ARG A 411 8.34 -16.85 -42.19
N ASP A 412 9.37 -16.03 -42.34
CA ASP A 412 10.36 -15.73 -41.29
C ASP A 412 10.15 -14.32 -40.72
N VAL A 413 10.65 -14.07 -39.51
CA VAL A 413 10.62 -12.74 -38.88
C VAL A 413 11.87 -11.95 -39.25
N PHE A 414 11.69 -10.66 -39.58
CA PHE A 414 12.80 -9.70 -39.71
C PHE A 414 12.71 -8.60 -38.64
N LEU A 415 13.88 -8.08 -38.25
CA LEU A 415 14.03 -6.86 -37.46
C LEU A 415 15.06 -5.96 -38.14
N ALA A 416 14.76 -4.67 -38.33
CA ALA A 416 15.65 -3.68 -38.91
C ALA A 416 15.65 -2.38 -38.11
N GLN A 417 16.80 -1.73 -38.04
CA GLN A 417 17.00 -0.45 -37.38
C GLN A 417 17.41 0.64 -38.37
N TYR A 418 16.84 1.83 -38.18
CA TYR A 418 17.11 3.03 -38.97
C TYR A 418 17.40 4.22 -38.05
N ASN A 419 18.20 5.17 -38.52
CA ASN A 419 18.33 6.46 -37.85
C ASN A 419 17.05 7.29 -38.04
N ALA A 420 16.91 8.38 -37.28
CA ALA A 420 15.76 9.28 -37.34
C ALA A 420 15.50 9.87 -38.75
N ASP A 421 16.56 10.02 -39.56
CA ASP A 421 16.51 10.48 -40.95
C ASP A 421 16.14 9.38 -41.97
N GLY A 422 15.89 8.16 -41.50
CA GLY A 422 15.56 7.01 -42.33
C GLY A 422 16.78 6.34 -42.98
N THR A 423 18.02 6.67 -42.60
CA THR A 423 19.18 5.90 -43.08
C THR A 423 19.25 4.53 -42.39
N PHE A 424 19.48 3.48 -43.18
CA PHE A 424 19.59 2.10 -42.68
C PHE A 424 20.80 1.95 -41.75
N ARG A 425 20.63 1.22 -40.63
CA ARG A 425 21.72 0.92 -39.69
C ARG A 425 22.12 -0.55 -39.72
N ILE A 426 21.17 -1.42 -39.36
CA ILE A 426 21.41 -2.85 -39.14
C ILE A 426 20.09 -3.62 -39.27
N SER A 427 20.16 -4.90 -39.63
CA SER A 427 19.03 -5.80 -39.53
C SER A 427 19.47 -7.21 -39.17
N THR A 428 18.53 -7.99 -38.67
CA THR A 428 18.67 -9.43 -38.42
C THR A 428 17.36 -10.12 -38.74
N THR A 429 17.39 -11.45 -38.85
CA THR A 429 16.21 -12.29 -38.93
C THR A 429 16.16 -13.25 -37.76
N LEU A 430 14.94 -13.68 -37.42
CA LEU A 430 14.71 -14.91 -36.67
C LEU A 430 14.13 -15.87 -37.71
N SER A 431 15.01 -16.73 -38.20
CA SER A 431 14.74 -17.59 -39.35
C SER A 431 14.77 -19.05 -38.94
N GLY A 432 13.98 -19.89 -39.60
CA GLY A 432 13.91 -21.28 -39.21
C GLY A 432 13.24 -22.24 -40.19
N GLY A 433 13.11 -23.48 -39.73
CA GLY A 433 12.34 -24.51 -40.42
C GLY A 433 10.94 -24.54 -39.82
N GLY A 434 9.98 -23.91 -40.48
CA GLY A 434 8.62 -23.74 -39.98
C GLY A 434 7.63 -23.37 -41.09
N VAL A 435 6.38 -23.12 -40.73
CA VAL A 435 5.37 -22.58 -41.67
C VAL A 435 4.88 -21.19 -41.23
N LEU A 436 4.99 -20.87 -39.95
CA LEU A 436 4.54 -19.61 -39.35
C LEU A 436 5.52 -19.16 -38.27
N ASP A 437 6.16 -18.02 -38.49
CA ASP A 437 6.85 -17.22 -37.49
C ASP A 437 6.24 -15.81 -37.50
N THR A 438 5.83 -15.29 -36.35
CA THR A 438 5.19 -13.96 -36.21
C THR A 438 5.97 -13.07 -35.26
N VAL A 439 5.80 -11.75 -35.39
CA VAL A 439 6.27 -10.78 -34.38
C VAL A 439 5.11 -9.87 -34.01
N ARG A 440 4.69 -9.92 -32.74
CA ARG A 440 3.46 -9.27 -32.27
C ARG A 440 3.70 -8.02 -31.47
N ARG A 441 4.86 -7.84 -30.83
CA ARG A 441 5.22 -6.57 -30.18
C ARG A 441 6.72 -6.43 -30.01
N LEU A 442 7.16 -5.19 -30.00
CA LEU A 442 8.52 -4.78 -29.67
C LEU A 442 8.50 -3.86 -28.44
N ALA A 443 9.49 -4.01 -27.58
CA ALA A 443 9.84 -3.03 -26.56
C ALA A 443 11.34 -2.70 -26.67
N VAL A 444 11.73 -1.49 -26.30
CA VAL A 444 13.13 -1.07 -26.29
C VAL A 444 13.42 -0.41 -24.96
N ASP A 445 14.50 -0.83 -24.30
CA ASP A 445 14.94 -0.21 -23.05
C ASP A 445 15.80 1.04 -23.31
N PRO A 446 16.07 1.87 -22.28
CA PRO A 446 16.91 3.07 -22.45
C PRO A 446 18.35 2.79 -22.90
N SER A 447 18.85 1.55 -22.77
CA SER A 447 20.17 1.14 -23.29
C SER A 447 20.12 0.76 -24.77
N GLY A 448 18.93 0.72 -25.38
CA GLY A 448 18.70 0.34 -26.77
C GLY A 448 18.60 -1.17 -26.98
N ASN A 449 18.47 -1.98 -25.93
CA ASN A 449 18.18 -3.41 -26.09
C ASN A 449 16.75 -3.58 -26.57
N ILE A 450 16.54 -4.50 -27.52
CA ILE A 450 15.25 -4.78 -28.13
C ILE A 450 14.69 -6.06 -27.54
N TYR A 451 13.42 -6.03 -27.21
CA TYR A 451 12.66 -7.18 -26.73
C TYR A 451 11.54 -7.45 -27.72
N ALA A 452 11.39 -8.70 -28.13
CA ALA A 452 10.34 -9.10 -29.05
C ALA A 452 9.61 -10.34 -28.55
N THR A 453 8.33 -10.41 -28.88
CA THR A 453 7.50 -11.60 -28.66
C THR A 453 6.58 -11.86 -29.84
N GLY A 454 6.16 -13.10 -29.98
CA GLY A 454 5.27 -13.58 -31.04
C GLY A 454 5.03 -15.08 -30.90
N GLY A 455 4.52 -15.68 -31.97
CA GLY A 455 4.35 -17.12 -32.11
C GLY A 455 5.30 -17.68 -33.16
N PHE A 456 5.68 -18.95 -33.04
CA PHE A 456 6.48 -19.65 -34.05
C PHE A 456 6.10 -21.13 -34.13
N SER A 457 6.37 -21.77 -35.26
CA SER A 457 6.11 -23.19 -35.49
C SER A 457 7.35 -23.89 -36.04
N GLY A 458 7.53 -25.18 -35.72
CA GLY A 458 8.73 -25.90 -36.10
C GLY A 458 9.96 -25.47 -35.27
N THR A 459 11.02 -24.98 -35.90
CA THR A 459 12.25 -24.57 -35.22
C THR A 459 12.66 -23.16 -35.60
N LEU A 460 12.71 -22.26 -34.62
CA LEU A 460 13.24 -20.90 -34.74
C LEU A 460 14.72 -20.88 -34.33
N TYR A 461 15.60 -20.25 -35.12
CA TYR A 461 17.02 -20.12 -34.75
C TYR A 461 17.36 -18.70 -34.30
N TYR A 462 18.13 -18.62 -33.20
CA TYR A 462 18.76 -17.39 -32.71
C TYR A 462 20.24 -17.69 -32.44
N ASN A 463 21.18 -16.97 -33.06
CA ASN A 463 22.63 -17.29 -32.98
C ASN A 463 22.96 -18.77 -33.23
N SER A 464 22.28 -19.40 -34.21
CA SER A 464 22.38 -20.83 -34.51
C SER A 464 21.94 -21.79 -33.38
N GLN A 465 21.39 -21.28 -32.28
CA GLN A 465 20.75 -22.08 -31.24
C GLN A 465 19.27 -22.31 -31.62
N PRO A 466 18.77 -23.55 -31.51
CA PRO A 466 17.38 -23.86 -31.84
C PRO A 466 16.43 -23.58 -30.67
N LEU A 467 15.31 -22.91 -30.95
CA LEU A 467 14.06 -22.97 -30.19
C LEU A 467 13.11 -23.88 -30.98
N VAL A 468 12.65 -24.98 -30.37
CA VAL A 468 11.78 -25.95 -31.05
C VAL A 468 10.38 -25.86 -30.45
N SER A 469 9.40 -25.54 -31.30
CA SER A 469 7.98 -25.55 -30.94
C SER A 469 7.55 -26.97 -30.60
N THR A 470 6.86 -27.14 -29.49
CA THR A 470 6.32 -28.43 -29.03
C THR A 470 4.82 -28.56 -29.29
N GLY A 471 4.11 -27.45 -29.46
CA GLY A 471 2.72 -27.37 -29.92
C GLY A 471 2.59 -27.00 -31.40
N MET A 472 1.40 -26.57 -31.80
CA MET A 472 1.12 -26.09 -33.16
C MET A 472 1.86 -24.78 -33.44
N VAL A 473 1.73 -23.83 -32.52
CA VAL A 473 2.46 -22.58 -32.46
C VAL A 473 2.82 -22.35 -31.00
N ASP A 474 4.09 -22.07 -30.71
CA ASP A 474 4.58 -21.75 -29.38
C ASP A 474 4.99 -20.27 -29.29
N ILE A 475 4.98 -19.73 -28.08
CA ILE A 475 5.43 -18.37 -27.77
C ILE A 475 6.95 -18.33 -27.80
N TYR A 476 7.53 -17.29 -28.41
CA TYR A 476 8.89 -16.89 -28.10
C TYR A 476 8.94 -15.53 -27.40
N VAL A 477 9.93 -15.38 -26.52
CA VAL A 477 10.36 -14.10 -25.97
C VAL A 477 11.86 -13.99 -26.18
N ILE A 478 12.32 -12.94 -26.83
CA ILE A 478 13.73 -12.77 -27.18
C ILE A 478 14.22 -11.38 -26.81
N LYS A 479 15.44 -11.32 -26.28
CA LYS A 479 16.19 -10.09 -26.07
C LYS A 479 17.34 -10.01 -27.05
N LEU A 480 17.49 -8.87 -27.71
CA LEU A 480 18.63 -8.50 -28.54
C LEU A 480 19.29 -7.26 -27.95
N ASN A 481 20.61 -7.19 -28.05
CA ASN A 481 21.33 -5.97 -27.66
C ASN A 481 21.12 -4.83 -28.68
N SER A 482 21.70 -3.66 -28.39
CA SER A 482 21.60 -2.47 -29.26
C SER A 482 22.23 -2.62 -30.66
N VAL A 483 22.87 -3.76 -30.96
CA VAL A 483 23.42 -4.10 -32.27
C VAL A 483 22.73 -5.34 -32.86
N MET A 484 21.47 -5.60 -32.46
CA MET A 484 20.62 -6.68 -32.97
C MET A 484 21.21 -8.10 -32.84
N THR A 485 22.09 -8.32 -31.86
CA THR A 485 22.57 -9.66 -31.53
C THR A 485 21.69 -10.23 -30.40
N PRO A 486 21.01 -11.38 -30.60
CA PRO A 486 20.29 -12.06 -29.53
C PRO A 486 21.18 -12.35 -28.32
N THR A 487 20.73 -12.00 -27.13
CA THR A 487 21.44 -12.30 -25.87
C THR A 487 20.84 -13.52 -25.17
N TRP A 488 19.52 -13.67 -25.24
CA TRP A 488 18.79 -14.85 -24.80
C TRP A 488 17.45 -14.94 -25.53
N ALA A 489 16.92 -16.16 -25.65
CA ALA A 489 15.57 -16.43 -26.14
C ALA A 489 14.91 -17.50 -25.27
N LYS A 490 13.61 -17.40 -25.07
CA LYS A 490 12.78 -18.32 -24.29
C LYS A 490 11.59 -18.76 -25.12
N ARG A 491 11.19 -20.01 -24.91
CA ARG A 491 10.01 -20.62 -25.53
C ARG A 491 9.03 -21.02 -24.44
N TYR A 492 7.76 -20.74 -24.66
CA TYR A 492 6.65 -21.21 -23.84
C TYR A 492 5.53 -21.72 -24.74
N GLY A 493 4.72 -22.65 -24.26
CA GLY A 493 3.62 -23.17 -25.05
C GLY A 493 3.00 -24.42 -24.45
N SER A 494 1.77 -24.67 -24.83
CA SER A 494 0.99 -25.87 -24.56
C SER A 494 1.21 -26.91 -25.66
N SER A 495 0.72 -28.13 -25.45
CA SER A 495 0.87 -29.20 -26.44
C SER A 495 -0.24 -29.24 -27.51
N ALA A 496 -1.32 -28.47 -27.32
CA ALA A 496 -2.57 -28.70 -28.06
C ALA A 496 -3.29 -27.42 -28.54
N ALA A 497 -2.74 -26.24 -28.28
CA ALA A 497 -3.31 -24.97 -28.74
C ALA A 497 -2.27 -24.15 -29.52
N ASP A 498 -2.74 -23.10 -30.19
CA ASP A 498 -1.86 -22.02 -30.65
C ASP A 498 -1.57 -21.09 -29.48
N ASP A 499 -0.31 -21.08 -29.03
CA ASP A 499 0.19 -20.19 -28.00
C ASP A 499 0.91 -19.00 -28.66
N GLU A 500 0.63 -17.78 -28.22
CA GLU A 500 1.18 -16.59 -28.84
C GLU A 500 1.37 -15.45 -27.84
N GLY A 501 2.60 -14.91 -27.79
CA GLY A 501 2.88 -13.68 -27.06
C GLY A 501 2.39 -12.50 -27.88
N ALA A 502 1.53 -11.67 -27.31
CA ALA A 502 0.86 -10.59 -28.01
C ALA A 502 1.48 -9.22 -27.72
N ALA A 503 1.94 -9.00 -26.49
CA ALA A 503 2.58 -7.76 -26.07
C ALA A 503 3.76 -8.00 -25.12
N VAL A 504 4.74 -7.10 -25.17
CA VAL A 504 5.91 -7.09 -24.31
C VAL A 504 6.19 -5.65 -23.84
N ALA A 505 6.56 -5.50 -22.57
CA ALA A 505 7.07 -4.27 -21.98
C ALA A 505 8.28 -4.58 -21.08
N VAL A 506 9.08 -3.56 -20.79
CA VAL A 506 10.33 -3.71 -20.02
C VAL A 506 10.48 -2.57 -19.03
N ASP A 507 10.88 -2.88 -17.81
CA ASP A 507 11.14 -1.86 -16.78
C ASP A 507 12.60 -1.35 -16.80
N SER A 508 12.91 -0.37 -15.95
CA SER A 508 14.26 0.21 -15.84
C SER A 508 15.32 -0.77 -15.31
N LEU A 509 14.89 -1.84 -14.63
CA LEU A 509 15.74 -2.94 -14.15
C LEU A 509 15.90 -4.05 -15.20
N GLN A 510 15.32 -3.86 -16.39
CA GLN A 510 15.29 -4.81 -17.50
C GLN A 510 14.49 -6.09 -17.21
N ASN A 511 13.57 -6.08 -16.24
CA ASN A 511 12.55 -7.12 -16.12
C ASN A 511 11.56 -7.00 -17.29
N VAL A 512 11.12 -8.13 -17.81
CA VAL A 512 10.30 -8.22 -19.02
C VAL A 512 8.92 -8.71 -18.64
N TYR A 513 7.90 -8.00 -19.11
CA TYR A 513 6.50 -8.33 -18.88
C TYR A 513 5.87 -8.70 -20.21
N VAL A 514 5.21 -9.85 -20.27
CA VAL A 514 4.62 -10.39 -21.50
C VAL A 514 3.18 -10.80 -21.22
N THR A 515 2.30 -10.54 -22.17
CA THR A 515 0.94 -11.08 -22.16
C THR A 515 0.57 -11.60 -23.53
N GLY A 516 -0.43 -12.46 -23.58
CA GLY A 516 -0.90 -13.08 -24.80
C GLY A 516 -1.91 -14.16 -24.50
N LYS A 517 -1.94 -15.20 -25.35
CA LYS A 517 -2.80 -16.37 -25.17
C LYS A 517 -1.97 -17.64 -25.07
N ALA A 518 -2.42 -18.56 -24.23
CA ALA A 518 -1.82 -19.88 -24.08
C ALA A 518 -2.91 -20.95 -23.90
N GLY A 519 -2.62 -22.16 -24.34
CA GLY A 519 -3.47 -23.31 -24.10
C GLY A 519 -3.38 -23.82 -22.65
N PRO A 520 -4.23 -24.79 -22.31
CA PRO A 520 -4.28 -25.33 -20.95
C PRO A 520 -2.98 -26.06 -20.58
N ALA A 521 -2.64 -26.06 -19.29
CA ALA A 521 -1.45 -26.71 -18.74
C ALA A 521 -0.13 -26.17 -19.31
N VAL A 522 -0.09 -24.91 -19.74
CA VAL A 522 1.14 -24.21 -20.12
C VAL A 522 2.09 -24.11 -18.93
N ASP A 523 3.38 -24.34 -19.17
CA ASP A 523 4.43 -24.18 -18.16
C ASP A 523 5.36 -23.03 -18.60
N PHE A 524 5.35 -21.96 -17.80
CA PHE A 524 6.23 -20.81 -18.00
C PHE A 524 7.58 -20.95 -17.28
N GLY A 525 7.95 -22.14 -16.81
CA GLY A 525 9.21 -22.40 -16.10
C GLY A 525 9.11 -22.31 -14.57
N VAL A 526 7.89 -22.14 -14.05
CA VAL A 526 7.57 -22.17 -12.60
C VAL A 526 6.55 -23.27 -12.25
N GLY A 527 6.30 -24.19 -13.19
CA GLY A 527 5.32 -25.25 -13.07
C GLY A 527 4.13 -25.04 -14.00
N ALA A 528 3.46 -26.13 -14.37
CA ALA A 528 2.30 -26.07 -15.24
C ALA A 528 1.11 -25.41 -14.54
N GLU A 529 0.50 -24.43 -15.20
CA GLU A 529 -0.68 -23.72 -14.73
C GLU A 529 -1.95 -24.28 -15.38
N ALA A 530 -3.00 -24.50 -14.58
CA ALA A 530 -4.28 -24.94 -15.12
C ALA A 530 -4.89 -23.82 -15.97
N GLY A 531 -5.31 -24.17 -17.19
CA GLY A 531 -6.14 -23.29 -18.02
C GLY A 531 -7.61 -23.36 -17.61
N PHE A 532 -8.41 -22.45 -18.14
CA PHE A 532 -9.84 -22.40 -17.94
C PHE A 532 -10.60 -22.94 -19.17
N GLY A 533 -9.95 -23.00 -20.32
CA GLY A 533 -10.52 -23.52 -21.55
C GLY A 533 -9.46 -23.99 -22.55
N SER A 534 -9.63 -23.59 -23.80
CA SER A 534 -8.73 -23.99 -24.89
C SER A 534 -7.65 -22.95 -25.23
N GLN A 535 -7.94 -21.67 -25.02
CA GLN A 535 -6.99 -20.55 -25.12
C GLN A 535 -7.36 -19.54 -24.03
N ASP A 536 -6.44 -19.33 -23.11
CA ASP A 536 -6.59 -18.48 -21.94
C ASP A 536 -5.56 -17.35 -21.98
N ILE A 537 -5.84 -16.26 -21.28
CA ILE A 537 -4.95 -15.12 -21.13
C ILE A 537 -3.79 -15.53 -20.21
N PHE A 538 -2.56 -15.16 -20.57
CA PHE A 538 -1.42 -15.24 -19.64
C PHE A 538 -0.82 -13.87 -19.35
N MET A 539 -0.26 -13.73 -18.15
CA MET A 539 0.63 -12.66 -17.75
C MET A 539 1.93 -13.29 -17.25
N LEU A 540 3.07 -12.78 -17.72
CA LEU A 540 4.38 -13.35 -17.47
C LEU A 540 5.37 -12.25 -17.10
N LYS A 541 6.12 -12.46 -16.02
CA LYS A 541 7.30 -11.65 -15.70
C LYS A 541 8.57 -12.48 -15.79
N LEU A 542 9.55 -11.96 -16.51
CA LEU A 542 10.91 -12.47 -16.57
C LEU A 542 11.89 -11.47 -15.93
N ASP A 543 12.96 -11.97 -15.35
CA ASP A 543 14.10 -11.15 -14.94
C ASP A 543 14.94 -10.71 -16.16
N SER A 544 15.98 -9.89 -15.92
CA SER A 544 16.86 -9.39 -16.98
C SER A 544 17.66 -10.49 -17.72
N ALA A 545 17.79 -11.68 -17.13
CA ALA A 545 18.41 -12.87 -17.72
C ALA A 545 17.40 -13.79 -18.43
N GLY A 546 16.11 -13.42 -18.43
CA GLY A 546 15.03 -14.18 -19.04
C GLY A 546 14.58 -15.39 -18.21
N ASN A 547 14.86 -15.42 -16.90
CA ASN A 547 14.28 -16.43 -16.01
C ASN A 547 12.89 -15.97 -15.57
N THR A 548 11.95 -16.90 -15.50
CA THR A 548 10.59 -16.59 -15.06
C THR A 548 10.57 -16.30 -13.56
N VAL A 549 10.05 -15.12 -13.22
CA VAL A 549 9.88 -14.68 -11.83
C VAL A 549 8.50 -15.12 -11.33
N TRP A 550 7.48 -14.84 -12.13
CA TRP A 550 6.11 -15.29 -11.92
C TRP A 550 5.38 -15.38 -13.25
N SER A 551 4.36 -16.22 -13.29
CA SER A 551 3.38 -16.29 -14.36
C SER A 551 2.00 -16.47 -13.76
N LYS A 552 0.97 -16.05 -14.51
CA LYS A 552 -0.42 -16.23 -14.14
C LYS A 552 -1.27 -16.46 -15.38
N VAL A 553 -2.17 -17.43 -15.32
CA VAL A 553 -3.22 -17.68 -16.32
C VAL A 553 -4.57 -17.16 -15.82
N SER A 554 -5.36 -16.57 -16.71
CA SER A 554 -6.71 -16.07 -16.47
C SER A 554 -7.57 -16.38 -17.68
N GLY A 555 -8.85 -16.64 -17.47
CA GLY A 555 -9.72 -17.02 -18.58
C GLY A 555 -11.03 -17.65 -18.15
N SER A 556 -11.80 -18.07 -19.15
CA SER A 556 -13.10 -18.69 -19.05
C SER A 556 -13.09 -20.10 -19.66
N ALA A 557 -14.21 -20.80 -19.58
CA ALA A 557 -14.38 -22.06 -20.31
C ALA A 557 -14.50 -21.87 -21.83
N ASP A 558 -14.77 -20.65 -22.28
CA ASP A 558 -14.92 -20.29 -23.68
C ASP A 558 -13.56 -19.90 -24.29
N LEU A 559 -13.56 -19.39 -25.52
CA LEU A 559 -12.34 -18.93 -26.17
C LEU A 559 -12.02 -17.51 -25.74
N ASP A 560 -10.94 -17.32 -24.99
CA ASP A 560 -10.47 -15.98 -24.65
C ASP A 560 -9.55 -15.45 -25.76
N GLY A 561 -9.77 -14.18 -26.15
CA GLY A 561 -8.97 -13.53 -27.20
C GLY A 561 -7.52 -13.25 -26.78
N GLY A 562 -7.18 -13.52 -25.52
CA GLY A 562 -5.85 -13.34 -24.95
C GLY A 562 -5.55 -11.90 -24.52
N GLY A 563 -4.37 -11.72 -23.92
CA GLY A 563 -3.79 -10.40 -23.73
C GLY A 563 -3.45 -9.73 -25.06
N ILE A 564 -3.52 -8.40 -25.09
CA ILE A 564 -3.29 -7.54 -26.28
C ILE A 564 -2.25 -6.46 -25.98
N GLY A 565 -2.22 -5.96 -24.76
CA GLY A 565 -1.37 -4.84 -24.36
C GLY A 565 -0.77 -5.08 -22.98
N VAL A 566 0.49 -4.67 -22.83
CA VAL A 566 1.15 -4.53 -21.52
C VAL A 566 1.93 -3.21 -21.49
N GLY A 567 1.91 -2.52 -20.35
CA GLY A 567 2.63 -1.26 -20.12
C GLY A 567 3.00 -1.09 -18.65
N LEU A 568 3.93 -0.19 -18.35
CA LEU A 568 4.30 0.18 -16.98
C LEU A 568 4.18 1.69 -16.76
N ASP A 569 3.72 2.08 -15.59
CA ASP A 569 3.80 3.46 -15.11
C ASP A 569 5.06 3.69 -14.25
N ALA A 570 5.31 4.94 -13.85
CA ALA A 570 6.48 5.31 -13.05
C ALA A 570 6.48 4.70 -11.64
N ASP A 571 5.32 4.30 -11.12
CA ASP A 571 5.18 3.67 -9.81
C ASP A 571 5.52 2.17 -9.86
N GLY A 572 5.80 1.64 -11.06
CA GLY A 572 6.13 0.24 -11.28
C GLY A 572 4.91 -0.68 -11.31
N ARG A 573 3.71 -0.11 -11.39
CA ARG A 573 2.48 -0.87 -11.64
C ARG A 573 2.45 -1.30 -13.10
N VAL A 574 1.99 -2.52 -13.31
CA VAL A 574 2.00 -3.20 -14.60
C VAL A 574 0.57 -3.29 -15.09
N TRP A 575 0.29 -2.66 -16.22
CA TRP A 575 -1.01 -2.61 -16.83
C TRP A 575 -1.13 -3.66 -17.91
N PHE A 576 -2.24 -4.38 -17.92
CA PHE A 576 -2.58 -5.38 -18.91
C PHE A 576 -3.94 -5.08 -19.51
N SER A 577 -4.10 -5.42 -20.78
CA SER A 577 -5.39 -5.35 -21.46
C SER A 577 -5.54 -6.51 -22.41
N GLY A 578 -6.77 -6.96 -22.64
CA GLY A 578 -7.04 -8.04 -23.57
C GLY A 578 -8.52 -8.30 -23.75
N ASN A 579 -8.84 -9.32 -24.53
CA ASN A 579 -10.21 -9.69 -24.87
C ASN A 579 -10.58 -11.03 -24.25
N PHE A 580 -11.82 -11.18 -23.81
CA PHE A 580 -12.31 -12.41 -23.20
C PHE A 580 -13.76 -12.68 -23.59
N THR A 581 -14.20 -13.92 -23.40
CA THR A 581 -15.60 -14.31 -23.59
C THR A 581 -16.10 -15.03 -22.34
N GLY A 582 -17.41 -15.19 -22.21
CA GLY A 582 -17.99 -15.92 -21.08
C GLY A 582 -17.69 -15.31 -19.71
N ALA A 583 -17.54 -16.17 -18.69
CA ALA A 583 -17.21 -15.80 -17.33
C ALA A 583 -15.73 -16.11 -17.03
N ALA A 584 -14.88 -15.10 -17.18
CA ALA A 584 -13.44 -15.23 -17.04
C ALA A 584 -12.97 -14.95 -15.60
N ASN A 585 -12.08 -15.80 -15.09
CA ASN A 585 -11.45 -15.68 -13.78
C ASN A 585 -10.11 -14.97 -13.88
N PHE A 586 -10.03 -13.79 -13.26
CA PHE A 586 -8.83 -12.97 -13.11
C PHE A 586 -8.43 -12.94 -11.63
N PHE A 587 -7.52 -13.84 -11.25
CA PHE A 587 -6.94 -13.88 -9.90
C PHE A 587 -7.98 -14.02 -8.77
N GLY A 588 -9.06 -14.76 -9.01
CA GLY A 588 -10.18 -14.94 -8.08
C GLY A 588 -11.34 -13.97 -8.33
N THR A 589 -11.15 -12.92 -9.13
CA THR A 589 -12.22 -12.01 -9.56
C THR A 589 -12.86 -12.55 -10.83
N ILE A 590 -14.17 -12.81 -10.80
CA ILE A 590 -14.90 -13.27 -11.99
C ILE A 590 -15.46 -12.07 -12.74
N LEU A 591 -15.06 -11.88 -13.99
CA LEU A 591 -15.67 -10.95 -14.92
C LEU A 591 -16.56 -11.72 -15.91
N THR A 592 -17.83 -11.34 -15.99
CA THR A 592 -18.77 -11.95 -16.94
C THR A 592 -19.02 -11.00 -18.11
N GLY A 593 -18.77 -11.49 -19.32
CA GLY A 593 -19.09 -10.76 -20.55
C GLY A 593 -20.60 -10.45 -20.64
N GLN A 594 -20.96 -9.26 -21.11
CA GLN A 594 -22.35 -8.87 -21.36
C GLN A 594 -22.80 -9.15 -22.80
N GLY A 595 -21.87 -9.51 -23.67
CA GLY A 595 -22.09 -9.78 -25.09
C GLY A 595 -21.36 -11.03 -25.58
N ILE A 596 -20.99 -10.99 -26.86
CA ILE A 596 -20.26 -12.09 -27.53
C ILE A 596 -18.80 -12.09 -27.07
N ALA A 597 -18.18 -10.92 -27.05
CA ALA A 597 -16.81 -10.71 -26.58
C ALA A 597 -16.72 -9.31 -25.99
N ASP A 598 -16.01 -9.21 -24.88
CA ASP A 598 -15.73 -7.98 -24.17
C ASP A 598 -14.22 -7.86 -23.97
N PHE A 599 -13.77 -6.71 -23.46
CA PHE A 599 -12.37 -6.52 -23.10
C PHE A 599 -12.20 -6.14 -21.64
N TYR A 600 -10.98 -6.32 -21.16
CA TYR A 600 -10.61 -5.95 -19.80
C TYR A 600 -9.41 -5.00 -19.81
N ILE A 601 -9.31 -4.23 -18.72
CA ILE A 601 -8.08 -3.56 -18.29
C ILE A 601 -7.80 -4.05 -16.88
N ALA A 602 -6.58 -4.49 -16.63
CA ALA A 602 -6.11 -4.97 -15.34
C ALA A 602 -4.81 -4.25 -14.97
N ALA A 603 -4.55 -4.17 -13.67
CA ALA A 603 -3.24 -3.76 -13.18
C ALA A 603 -2.76 -4.69 -12.07
N THR A 604 -1.45 -4.85 -11.97
CA THR A 604 -0.78 -5.56 -10.89
C THR A 604 0.38 -4.74 -10.34
N ASP A 605 0.80 -5.02 -9.11
CA ASP A 605 2.11 -4.61 -8.64
C ASP A 605 3.24 -5.36 -9.40
N ALA A 606 4.50 -4.99 -9.12
CA ALA A 606 5.66 -5.63 -9.74
C ALA A 606 5.87 -7.11 -9.33
N ALA A 607 5.30 -7.54 -8.20
CA ALA A 607 5.29 -8.93 -7.74
C ALA A 607 4.14 -9.74 -8.40
N GLY A 608 3.30 -9.08 -9.19
CA GLY A 608 2.18 -9.64 -9.89
C GLY A 608 0.90 -9.67 -9.06
N ASN A 609 0.88 -9.17 -7.82
CA ASN A 609 -0.34 -9.13 -7.02
C ASN A 609 -1.37 -8.22 -7.71
N PRO A 610 -2.63 -8.67 -7.86
CA PRO A 610 -3.64 -7.90 -8.57
C PRO A 610 -3.97 -6.62 -7.79
N ASP A 611 -3.88 -5.47 -8.48
CA ASP A 611 -4.39 -4.19 -7.98
C ASP A 611 -5.89 -4.09 -8.28
N PHE A 612 -6.25 -4.28 -9.56
CA PHE A 612 -7.64 -4.30 -10.01
C PHE A 612 -7.78 -4.98 -11.38
N VAL A 613 -9.02 -5.31 -11.74
CA VAL A 613 -9.41 -5.70 -13.09
C VAL A 613 -10.83 -5.22 -13.36
N GLN A 614 -11.05 -4.63 -14.53
CA GLN A 614 -12.34 -4.08 -14.94
C GLN A 614 -12.69 -4.52 -16.35
N ARG A 615 -13.96 -4.90 -16.53
CA ARG A 615 -14.56 -5.21 -17.84
C ARG A 615 -15.09 -3.93 -18.50
N PHE A 616 -14.94 -3.88 -19.81
CA PHE A 616 -15.60 -2.94 -20.70
C PHE A 616 -16.26 -3.70 -21.85
N GLY A 617 -17.31 -3.11 -22.43
CA GLY A 617 -18.11 -3.73 -23.49
C GLY A 617 -19.59 -3.74 -23.16
N GLY A 618 -20.40 -3.96 -24.19
CA GLY A 618 -21.85 -4.01 -24.14
C GLY A 618 -22.39 -5.39 -24.51
N THR A 619 -23.50 -5.43 -25.25
CA THR A 619 -24.14 -6.69 -25.67
C THR A 619 -23.56 -7.24 -26.97
N GLY A 620 -22.62 -6.52 -27.58
CA GLY A 620 -22.08 -6.78 -28.90
C GLY A 620 -20.77 -7.57 -28.87
N PHE A 621 -19.98 -7.36 -29.92
CA PHE A 621 -18.59 -7.78 -30.00
C PHE A 621 -17.69 -6.56 -29.81
N ASP A 622 -17.13 -6.44 -28.62
CA ASP A 622 -16.39 -5.26 -28.18
C ASP A 622 -14.97 -5.68 -27.80
N THR A 623 -13.99 -5.28 -28.61
CA THR A 623 -12.60 -5.75 -28.45
C THR A 623 -11.59 -4.63 -28.50
N ILE A 624 -10.63 -4.68 -27.59
CA ILE A 624 -9.43 -3.85 -27.63
C ILE A 624 -8.43 -4.40 -28.65
N LYS A 625 -7.81 -3.50 -29.41
CA LYS A 625 -6.77 -3.83 -30.42
C LYS A 625 -5.41 -3.26 -30.07
N SER A 626 -5.36 -2.14 -29.35
CA SER A 626 -4.11 -1.49 -29.00
C SER A 626 -4.21 -0.70 -27.71
N MET A 627 -3.09 -0.63 -27.00
CA MET A 627 -2.90 0.11 -25.76
C MET A 627 -1.57 0.85 -25.83
N ALA A 628 -1.58 2.10 -25.36
CA ALA A 628 -0.41 2.93 -25.13
C ALA A 628 -0.48 3.52 -23.72
N LEU A 629 0.63 3.45 -22.98
CA LEU A 629 0.74 3.95 -21.62
C LEU A 629 1.99 4.84 -21.53
N THR A 630 1.86 6.01 -20.92
CA THR A 630 3.00 6.88 -20.61
C THR A 630 3.55 6.57 -19.21
N PRO A 631 4.82 6.88 -18.92
CA PRO A 631 5.35 6.78 -17.56
C PRO A 631 4.56 7.60 -16.53
N ALA A 632 3.87 8.67 -16.95
CA ALA A 632 3.04 9.49 -16.07
C ALA A 632 1.66 8.87 -15.75
N GLY A 633 1.38 7.64 -16.20
CA GLY A 633 0.12 6.94 -15.94
C GLY A 633 -0.97 7.14 -16.99
N ALA A 634 -0.82 8.12 -17.89
CA ALA A 634 -1.78 8.34 -18.97
C ALA A 634 -1.89 7.13 -19.90
N LEU A 635 -3.10 6.59 -20.04
CA LEU A 635 -3.44 5.37 -20.76
C LEU A 635 -4.39 5.70 -21.92
N ALA A 636 -4.02 5.31 -23.13
CA ALA A 636 -4.89 5.39 -24.30
C ALA A 636 -5.14 3.99 -24.86
N ILE A 637 -6.39 3.70 -25.20
CA ILE A 637 -6.80 2.44 -25.82
C ILE A 637 -7.63 2.68 -27.07
N THR A 638 -7.52 1.78 -28.03
CA THR A 638 -8.40 1.76 -29.20
C THR A 638 -8.80 0.33 -29.55
N GLY A 639 -9.97 0.22 -30.17
CA GLY A 639 -10.50 -1.06 -30.63
C GLY A 639 -11.77 -0.89 -31.43
N GLU A 640 -12.53 -1.98 -31.54
CA GLU A 640 -13.79 -2.03 -32.27
C GLU A 640 -14.92 -2.43 -31.33
N PHE A 641 -16.13 -1.90 -31.59
CA PHE A 641 -17.31 -2.20 -30.79
C PHE A 641 -18.56 -2.30 -31.67
N GLN A 642 -19.58 -3.01 -31.19
CA GLN A 642 -20.87 -3.15 -31.85
C GLN A 642 -22.00 -2.60 -31.00
N SER A 643 -23.08 -2.16 -31.66
CA SER A 643 -24.29 -1.67 -31.00
C SER A 643 -24.01 -0.49 -30.07
N SER A 644 -23.78 -0.73 -28.78
CA SER A 644 -23.46 0.30 -27.81
C SER A 644 -22.55 -0.24 -26.72
N MET A 645 -21.64 0.59 -26.24
CA MET A 645 -20.70 0.28 -25.16
C MET A 645 -20.57 1.48 -24.24
N THR A 646 -20.31 1.23 -22.96
CA THR A 646 -20.04 2.29 -21.96
C THR A 646 -18.58 2.23 -21.53
N ILE A 647 -17.91 3.38 -21.52
CA ILE A 647 -16.56 3.56 -20.98
C ILE A 647 -16.60 4.78 -20.06
N GLY A 648 -16.37 4.58 -18.75
CA GLY A 648 -16.60 5.64 -17.77
C GLY A 648 -18.05 6.14 -17.80
N ASP A 649 -18.24 7.45 -17.88
CA ASP A 649 -19.57 8.08 -17.97
C ASP A 649 -20.11 8.18 -19.41
N ASP A 650 -19.29 7.82 -20.41
CA ASP A 650 -19.66 7.93 -21.82
C ASP A 650 -20.35 6.67 -22.32
N THR A 651 -21.43 6.84 -23.08
CA THR A 651 -22.06 5.76 -23.85
C THR A 651 -21.83 5.97 -25.34
N LEU A 652 -21.03 5.10 -25.94
CA LEU A 652 -20.75 5.06 -27.36
C LEU A 652 -21.79 4.21 -28.08
N ILE A 653 -22.32 4.70 -29.20
CA ILE A 653 -23.32 4.00 -30.01
C ILE A 653 -22.77 3.86 -31.43
N SER A 654 -22.68 2.64 -31.96
CA SER A 654 -22.18 2.37 -33.31
C SER A 654 -23.15 2.89 -34.38
N SER A 655 -22.61 3.50 -35.44
CA SER A 655 -23.34 3.91 -36.66
C SER A 655 -23.45 2.78 -37.69
N GLY A 656 -22.65 1.72 -37.54
CA GLY A 656 -22.52 0.62 -38.49
C GLY A 656 -22.62 -0.76 -37.83
N ALA A 657 -21.98 -1.76 -38.43
CA ALA A 657 -21.87 -3.09 -37.82
C ALA A 657 -20.68 -3.18 -36.86
N TYR A 658 -19.60 -2.42 -37.09
CA TYR A 658 -18.45 -2.25 -36.20
C TYR A 658 -17.92 -0.83 -36.37
N ASP A 659 -17.78 -0.11 -35.25
CA ASP A 659 -17.16 1.23 -35.22
C ASP A 659 -15.89 1.18 -34.36
N VAL A 660 -14.99 2.14 -34.59
CA VAL A 660 -13.78 2.32 -33.78
C VAL A 660 -14.12 3.12 -32.53
N PHE A 661 -13.54 2.73 -31.40
CA PHE A 661 -13.49 3.59 -30.21
C PHE A 661 -12.05 4.00 -29.90
N LEU A 662 -11.92 5.16 -29.27
CA LEU A 662 -10.71 5.66 -28.64
C LEU A 662 -11.10 6.09 -27.23
N ALA A 663 -10.39 5.63 -26.21
CA ALA A 663 -10.60 6.07 -24.84
C ALA A 663 -9.26 6.44 -24.18
N TYR A 664 -9.33 7.41 -23.29
CA TYR A 664 -8.18 7.94 -22.56
C TYR A 664 -8.48 7.99 -21.06
N PHE A 665 -7.50 7.57 -20.27
CA PHE A 665 -7.55 7.53 -18.82
C PHE A 665 -6.31 8.21 -18.24
N GLN A 666 -6.47 8.90 -17.11
CA GLN A 666 -5.37 9.52 -16.34
C GLN A 666 -5.08 8.80 -15.03
#